data_AF-A0AAD9BL53-F1
#
_entry.id   AF-A0AAD9BL53-F1
#
_cell.length_a   1.000
_cell.length_b   1.000
_cell.length_c   1.000
_cell.angle_alpha   90.00
_cell.angle_beta   90.00
_cell.angle_gamma   90.00
#
_symmetry.space_group_name_H-M   'P 1'
#
loop_
_entity.id
_entity.type
_entity.pdbx_description
1 polymer ?
#
loop_
_entity_poly.entity_id
_entity_poly.type
_entity_poly.pdbx_seq_one_letter_code
_entity_poly.pdbx_strand_id
1 'polypeptide(L)'
;MYSHMPGNMAVNWVVYSVFLLPLFAVGTAFSGVFNATDRDIFTDDLLQVKLTEARATEQWKLKSSDSHPNLYFNQVDVLQLRQRSSTTHSQIFKVIRAAALTMLSNVPYYMPPVKHAEFTSKWNEIYGNNLPPLALYCLLCPEDSAALQFLIKFMDRMAEYPDWKVTSAPNDEVPTAHSLTGFATAYDFVYSYLDERRRDVYLKKIRSETEELLEVSKHRGWGKQYLQNHQTTNILAVLIGAIVVGSHDYPDSMIWKQVAVNYMEKTMFLLNHVVDGSLDEGVAYGSYTAKSITQYVFLAQKHFDIDNMQNNWLREHFWFYYATLLPGFQRTVGIADSNYNWFYGPESQLVFLDSFVMRNGTGNWLAQQIRKHRPKDGPMGQSSAQRWATLHTEYIWYNSHLYPQPPHDFGKAKMHIFSNWGVVTYGAGLPNGQGNTFVSFKSSKLGGRAVYDIVHDKPYSWVEGWNSFNPGHEHPDQNSFTFAPNGQVFVSEALYGPKYSYLNNVLVFSPSPTSQCNSPWEGQLGECAKWLRWTDEGVGDARGEVIVASSHRDTMFVSGEAALAYSPAMRLKSVYRALVLLNSQTLLVLDHVEKWSDSPVKSLSAFFHNLDIDFKYVPFKFMDRYNGAMMDVWDAHYKMFWFDSQGHSPETRIQEAEQAAEFKKRLMRYTLLSVLILWIAELLFVSNSCDQLLCGVKWKGAGAKKILKHLFYNSSDFVYIRVPTEHLDIPETEFEFDSLVDACEWSRSDATHGRFKIIQGWLHSLVHNTKLHLQNIQLVSTSRVKQPQRGGPSRDRKKRFRRREPASELKGKLRASLDRDAEYVREMRRHVAEYPNARVVLNMRSGSWALKLPFIQEVVGPSLRTIYLVRDPRAWIYLMVYNSKPSLYSLKNIPQHLSLIFKEDAVSDRCPSSAPEFKIIQRLLSRSETNPILILAHLWLAHTAALLRVSESLPEESFLQMRFEDVVNFPQETAESIHTFLG
;
A
#
# COMPACT_ATOMS: atom_id res chain seq x y z
N MET A 1 -58.74 -8.02 11.40
CA MET A 1 -60.04 -8.64 11.73
C MET A 1 -59.89 -9.34 13.08
N TYR A 2 -60.98 -9.49 13.85
CA TYR A 2 -61.05 -10.16 15.17
C TYR A 2 -60.33 -11.53 15.21
N SER A 3 -59.80 -12.08 16.32
CA SER A 3 -59.51 -11.60 17.70
C SER A 3 -58.70 -12.73 18.44
N HIS A 4 -58.41 -12.82 19.76
CA HIS A 4 -58.77 -12.08 20.99
C HIS A 4 -57.67 -12.32 22.09
N MET A 5 -57.77 -11.66 23.25
CA MET A 5 -57.06 -11.93 24.54
C MET A 5 -58.11 -12.36 25.62
N PRO A 6 -57.83 -12.84 26.88
CA PRO A 6 -56.87 -12.26 27.85
C PRO A 6 -56.29 -13.23 28.95
N GLY A 7 -55.63 -12.69 29.98
CA GLY A 7 -55.49 -13.30 31.33
C GLY A 7 -54.05 -13.66 31.76
N ASN A 8 -53.28 -12.78 32.43
CA ASN A 8 -53.23 -12.51 33.90
C ASN A 8 -52.91 -13.70 34.83
N MET A 9 -51.73 -13.66 35.47
CA MET A 9 -51.59 -13.51 36.94
C MET A 9 -50.13 -13.25 37.36
N ALA A 10 -49.92 -12.68 38.55
CA ALA A 10 -48.61 -12.45 39.16
C ALA A 10 -48.68 -12.69 40.68
N VAL A 11 -47.63 -13.25 41.28
CA VAL A 11 -47.48 -13.36 42.75
C VAL A 11 -46.01 -13.12 43.14
N ASN A 12 -45.83 -12.48 44.30
CA ASN A 12 -44.55 -12.10 44.91
C ASN A 12 -43.66 -13.30 45.28
N TRP A 13 -42.39 -13.03 45.62
CA TRP A 13 -41.90 -13.12 47.02
C TRP A 13 -40.60 -12.30 47.18
N VAL A 14 -40.42 -11.72 48.37
CA VAL A 14 -39.25 -10.93 48.81
C VAL A 14 -39.10 -11.17 50.32
N VAL A 15 -37.86 -11.19 50.86
CA VAL A 15 -37.42 -10.66 52.19
C VAL A 15 -36.15 -11.36 52.69
N TYR A 16 -35.06 -10.58 52.85
CA TYR A 16 -33.98 -10.61 53.88
C TYR A 16 -33.31 -11.96 54.30
N SER A 17 -32.02 -12.01 54.64
CA SER A 17 -31.34 -11.10 55.58
C SER A 17 -29.83 -10.92 55.34
N VAL A 18 -29.26 -9.90 56.00
CA VAL A 18 -27.86 -9.46 55.99
C VAL A 18 -27.38 -9.33 57.44
N PHE A 19 -26.09 -9.57 57.76
CA PHE A 19 -25.33 -8.74 58.71
C PHE A 19 -23.81 -9.02 58.76
N LEU A 20 -23.03 -7.92 58.74
CA LEU A 20 -21.74 -7.57 59.39
C LEU A 20 -20.51 -8.53 59.26
N LEU A 21 -19.28 -8.13 58.88
CA LEU A 21 -18.38 -6.98 59.20
C LEU A 21 -17.71 -7.05 60.59
N PRO A 22 -16.55 -6.36 60.87
CA PRO A 22 -15.53 -5.72 60.00
C PRO A 22 -14.04 -5.91 60.48
N LEU A 23 -13.13 -5.04 59.96
CA LEU A 23 -11.79 -4.59 60.45
C LEU A 23 -10.54 -5.29 59.84
N PHE A 24 -9.66 -4.61 59.06
CA PHE A 24 -8.73 -3.47 59.33
C PHE A 24 -7.37 -3.97 59.95
N ALA A 25 -6.17 -3.45 59.64
CA ALA A 25 -5.73 -2.26 58.88
C ALA A 25 -4.25 -2.37 58.36
N VAL A 26 -3.89 -1.50 57.38
CA VAL A 26 -2.59 -0.77 57.15
C VAL A 26 -1.24 -1.55 57.15
N GLY A 27 -0.28 -1.31 56.24
CA GLY A 27 -0.24 -0.43 55.05
C GLY A 27 1.21 -0.11 54.58
N THR A 28 1.34 0.74 53.54
CA THR A 28 2.43 1.73 53.24
C THR A 28 3.93 1.35 53.29
N ALA A 29 4.83 1.84 52.42
CA ALA A 29 4.76 2.66 51.19
C ALA A 29 6.19 2.81 50.54
N PHE A 30 6.28 3.51 49.39
CA PHE A 30 7.50 3.94 48.65
C PHE A 30 8.38 2.80 48.06
N SER A 31 8.69 2.67 46.76
CA SER A 31 9.08 3.57 45.64
C SER A 31 10.59 3.88 45.56
N GLY A 32 11.20 3.57 44.41
CA GLY A 32 12.58 3.93 44.03
C GLY A 32 12.76 3.79 42.51
N VAL A 33 13.62 4.61 41.89
CA VAL A 33 13.74 4.77 40.42
C VAL A 33 15.21 4.75 39.99
N PHE A 34 15.46 4.50 38.68
CA PHE A 34 16.71 4.56 37.91
C PHE A 34 17.57 3.27 37.88
N ASN A 35 17.59 2.48 36.79
CA ASN A 35 18.08 2.71 35.40
C ASN A 35 19.60 2.44 35.22
N ALA A 36 19.94 1.82 34.07
CA ALA A 36 21.23 1.78 33.35
C ALA A 36 22.18 0.54 33.44
N THR A 37 22.49 0.02 32.22
CA THR A 37 23.78 -0.50 31.69
C THR A 37 24.39 -1.85 32.12
N ASP A 38 24.33 -2.79 31.16
CA ASP A 38 25.43 -3.55 30.49
C ASP A 38 26.41 -4.52 31.22
N ARG A 39 26.50 -5.70 30.57
CA ARG A 39 27.67 -6.59 30.33
C ARG A 39 28.23 -7.56 31.40
N ASP A 40 27.87 -8.82 31.18
CA ASP A 40 28.75 -9.96 30.85
C ASP A 40 29.74 -10.61 31.86
N ILE A 41 29.82 -11.95 31.71
CA ILE A 41 30.84 -12.94 32.14
C ILE A 41 30.64 -13.67 33.51
N PHE A 42 30.56 -15.02 33.37
CA PHE A 42 30.86 -16.16 34.26
C PHE A 42 31.58 -15.90 35.61
N THR A 43 31.39 -16.70 36.68
CA THR A 43 31.52 -18.18 36.75
C THR A 43 30.68 -18.85 37.85
N ASP A 44 30.78 -20.20 37.93
CA ASP A 44 30.19 -21.10 38.93
C ASP A 44 30.24 -20.64 40.40
N ASP A 45 29.11 -20.74 41.13
CA ASP A 45 29.10 -21.20 42.54
C ASP A 45 27.71 -21.64 43.10
N LEU A 46 26.84 -22.30 42.30
CA LEU A 46 25.49 -22.70 42.77
C LEU A 46 25.04 -24.13 42.40
N LEU A 47 25.98 -24.98 41.97
CA LEU A 47 25.69 -26.33 41.46
C LEU A 47 25.47 -27.41 42.55
N GLN A 48 25.68 -27.10 43.83
CA GLN A 48 25.81 -28.13 44.88
C GLN A 48 24.62 -28.26 45.86
N VAL A 49 23.60 -27.37 45.79
CA VAL A 49 22.50 -27.33 46.79
C VAL A 49 21.19 -27.96 46.29
N LYS A 50 20.99 -28.13 44.97
CA LYS A 50 19.75 -28.72 44.40
C LYS A 50 19.78 -30.24 44.16
N LEU A 51 20.90 -30.91 44.46
CA LEU A 51 21.08 -32.34 44.16
C LEU A 51 20.42 -33.32 45.15
N THR A 52 19.86 -32.82 46.27
CA THR A 52 19.22 -33.66 47.29
C THR A 52 17.69 -33.74 47.19
N GLU A 53 17.01 -32.74 46.62
CA GLU A 53 15.55 -32.82 46.39
C GLU A 53 15.19 -33.71 45.20
N ALA A 54 16.03 -33.73 44.15
CA ALA A 54 15.77 -34.46 42.90
C ALA A 54 15.48 -35.97 43.09
N ARG A 55 16.11 -36.60 44.09
CA ARG A 55 15.97 -38.05 44.36
C ARG A 55 14.62 -38.47 44.96
N ALA A 56 13.83 -37.54 45.49
CA ALA A 56 12.48 -37.87 45.99
C ALA A 56 11.45 -37.98 44.85
N THR A 57 11.68 -37.29 43.73
CA THR A 57 10.77 -37.22 42.58
C THR A 57 10.81 -38.43 41.63
N GLU A 58 11.89 -39.22 41.64
CA GLU A 58 12.12 -40.24 40.60
C GLU A 58 11.26 -41.52 40.75
N GLN A 59 10.69 -41.80 41.93
CA GLN A 59 9.94 -43.05 42.17
C GLN A 59 8.43 -42.98 41.89
N TRP A 60 7.87 -41.79 41.61
CA TRP A 60 6.44 -41.62 41.28
C TRP A 60 6.17 -41.25 39.81
N LYS A 61 7.16 -41.35 38.90
CA LYS A 61 6.93 -41.44 37.43
C LYS A 61 6.34 -42.82 37.08
N LEU A 62 5.10 -43.07 37.51
CA LEU A 62 4.23 -44.07 36.87
C LEU A 62 4.10 -43.67 35.39
N LYS A 63 4.16 -44.61 34.43
CA LYS A 63 4.06 -44.31 32.98
C LYS A 63 2.80 -43.47 32.69
N SER A 64 2.94 -42.15 32.57
CA SER A 64 1.78 -41.25 32.47
C SER A 64 1.13 -41.33 31.11
N SER A 65 -0.19 -41.56 31.08
CA SER A 65 -1.05 -41.42 29.90
C SER A 65 -1.23 -39.98 29.42
N ASP A 66 -0.58 -39.03 30.08
CA ASP A 66 -1.03 -37.64 30.17
C ASP A 66 -0.18 -36.67 29.34
N SER A 67 0.78 -37.18 28.56
CA SER A 67 1.65 -36.38 27.68
C SER A 67 1.02 -36.01 26.34
N HIS A 68 -0.11 -36.63 25.96
CA HIS A 68 -0.85 -36.38 24.72
C HIS A 68 -2.38 -36.51 24.89
N PRO A 69 -3.19 -35.74 24.14
CA PRO A 69 -2.78 -34.61 23.30
C PRO A 69 -2.17 -33.48 24.14
N ASN A 70 -1.20 -32.77 23.56
CA ASN A 70 -0.54 -31.62 24.17
C ASN A 70 -0.14 -30.54 23.14
N LEU A 71 -0.18 -30.79 21.83
CA LEU A 71 0.28 -29.82 20.83
C LEU A 71 -0.59 -28.54 20.88
N TYR A 72 -1.90 -28.69 20.72
CA TYR A 72 -2.85 -27.57 20.67
C TYR A 72 -3.72 -27.41 21.93
N PHE A 73 -4.03 -28.51 22.59
CA PHE A 73 -4.87 -28.60 23.77
C PHE A 73 -4.41 -29.83 24.58
N ASN A 74 -4.83 -29.93 25.83
CA ASN A 74 -4.42 -30.99 26.73
C ASN A 74 -5.47 -32.12 26.75
N GLN A 75 -5.11 -33.33 27.20
CA GLN A 75 -6.05 -34.45 27.33
C GLN A 75 -7.31 -34.15 28.17
N VAL A 76 -7.22 -33.23 29.15
CA VAL A 76 -8.36 -32.77 29.94
C VAL A 76 -9.39 -31.95 29.13
N ASP A 77 -8.96 -31.26 28.07
CA ASP A 77 -9.82 -30.39 27.27
C ASP A 77 -10.72 -31.19 26.30
N VAL A 78 -10.34 -32.44 25.98
CA VAL A 78 -11.00 -33.29 24.97
C VAL A 78 -12.49 -33.48 25.26
N LEU A 79 -12.89 -33.61 26.52
CA LEU A 79 -14.31 -33.72 26.90
C LEU A 79 -15.09 -32.43 26.58
N GLN A 80 -14.50 -31.26 26.81
CA GLN A 80 -15.12 -29.98 26.48
C GLN A 80 -15.16 -29.77 24.95
N LEU A 81 -14.11 -30.18 24.22
CA LEU A 81 -14.09 -30.17 22.76
C LEU A 81 -15.19 -31.05 22.16
N ARG A 82 -15.45 -32.25 22.72
CA ARG A 82 -16.61 -33.10 22.35
C ARG A 82 -17.95 -32.42 22.61
N GLN A 83 -18.12 -31.77 23.77
CA GLN A 83 -19.35 -31.04 24.10
C GLN A 83 -19.60 -29.84 23.17
N ARG A 84 -18.54 -29.15 22.73
CA ARG A 84 -18.62 -28.05 21.76
C ARG A 84 -19.14 -28.51 20.38
N SER A 85 -18.85 -29.75 19.96
CA SER A 85 -19.23 -30.31 18.65
C SER A 85 -20.75 -30.40 18.44
N SER A 86 -21.50 -30.72 19.49
CA SER A 86 -22.97 -30.79 19.47
C SER A 86 -23.63 -29.46 19.80
N THR A 87 -22.86 -28.46 20.26
CA THR A 87 -23.37 -27.17 20.72
C THR A 87 -22.76 -26.01 19.92
N THR A 88 -21.89 -25.22 20.54
CA THR A 88 -21.43 -23.91 20.08
C THR A 88 -20.52 -23.94 18.85
N HIS A 89 -19.88 -25.07 18.56
CA HIS A 89 -18.98 -25.23 17.41
C HIS A 89 -19.61 -26.13 16.31
N SER A 90 -20.89 -26.48 16.44
CA SER A 90 -21.56 -27.46 15.56
C SER A 90 -21.56 -27.08 14.07
N GLN A 91 -21.53 -25.80 13.74
CA GLN A 91 -21.37 -25.28 12.38
C GLN A 91 -20.00 -25.61 11.75
N ILE A 92 -18.94 -25.67 12.55
CA ILE A 92 -17.58 -26.04 12.10
C ILE A 92 -17.46 -27.57 12.09
N PHE A 93 -17.94 -28.23 13.14
CA PHE A 93 -17.93 -29.70 13.26
C PHE A 93 -18.66 -30.40 12.11
N LYS A 94 -19.77 -29.82 11.60
CA LYS A 94 -20.48 -30.32 10.41
C LYS A 94 -19.58 -30.39 9.16
N VAL A 95 -18.65 -29.44 8.99
CA VAL A 95 -17.69 -29.42 7.86
C VAL A 95 -16.59 -30.47 8.07
N ILE A 96 -16.07 -30.60 9.29
CA ILE A 96 -15.09 -31.65 9.67
C ILE A 96 -15.69 -33.05 9.44
N ARG A 97 -16.90 -33.31 9.91
CA ARG A 97 -17.60 -34.58 9.68
C ARG A 97 -17.85 -34.83 8.18
N ALA A 98 -18.24 -33.80 7.42
CA ALA A 98 -18.42 -33.92 5.98
C ALA A 98 -17.10 -34.28 5.27
N ALA A 99 -15.96 -33.72 5.69
CA ALA A 99 -14.64 -34.07 5.18
C ALA A 99 -14.29 -35.54 5.47
N ALA A 100 -14.43 -35.98 6.74
CA ALA A 100 -14.16 -37.36 7.15
C ALA A 100 -15.04 -38.39 6.40
N LEU A 101 -16.35 -38.14 6.30
CA LEU A 101 -17.27 -38.99 5.55
C LEU A 101 -16.97 -38.99 4.04
N THR A 102 -16.52 -37.86 3.48
CA THR A 102 -16.09 -37.80 2.07
C THR A 102 -14.84 -38.64 1.83
N MET A 103 -13.88 -38.64 2.77
CA MET A 103 -12.68 -39.49 2.70
C MET A 103 -13.03 -40.98 2.77
N LEU A 104 -13.91 -41.36 3.71
CA LEU A 104 -14.40 -42.74 3.87
C LEU A 104 -15.20 -43.22 2.64
N SER A 105 -15.99 -42.35 2.01
CA SER A 105 -16.78 -42.68 0.81
C SER A 105 -15.93 -42.88 -0.46
N ASN A 106 -14.68 -42.38 -0.49
CA ASN A 106 -13.79 -42.48 -1.65
C ASN A 106 -12.35 -42.82 -1.22
N VAL A 107 -12.22 -43.97 -0.54
CA VAL A 107 -10.93 -44.51 -0.07
C VAL A 107 -9.83 -44.50 -1.14
N PRO A 108 -10.07 -44.88 -2.42
CA PRO A 108 -9.01 -44.92 -3.43
C PRO A 108 -8.42 -43.55 -3.81
N TYR A 109 -9.13 -42.44 -3.56
CA TYR A 109 -8.65 -41.09 -3.86
C TYR A 109 -7.91 -40.43 -2.69
N TYR A 110 -8.37 -40.67 -1.45
CA TYR A 110 -7.83 -39.97 -0.28
C TYR A 110 -6.77 -40.76 0.51
N MET A 111 -6.79 -42.09 0.46
CA MET A 111 -5.78 -42.92 1.12
C MET A 111 -4.44 -42.85 0.36
N PRO A 112 -3.30 -42.58 1.03
CA PRO A 112 -1.97 -42.63 0.41
C PRO A 112 -1.77 -43.96 -0.36
N PRO A 113 -1.16 -43.97 -1.56
CA PRO A 113 -1.06 -45.17 -2.38
C PRO A 113 -0.13 -46.23 -1.77
N VAL A 114 -0.26 -47.49 -2.18
CA VAL A 114 0.54 -48.59 -1.60
C VAL A 114 2.02 -48.46 -1.98
N LYS A 115 2.34 -47.91 -3.16
CA LYS A 115 3.73 -47.72 -3.60
C LYS A 115 4.19 -46.29 -3.29
N HIS A 116 5.36 -46.15 -2.67
CA HIS A 116 6.01 -44.85 -2.46
C HIS A 116 6.21 -44.07 -3.78
N ALA A 117 6.62 -44.75 -4.86
CA ALA A 117 6.76 -44.14 -6.19
C ALA A 117 5.45 -43.57 -6.78
N GLU A 118 4.27 -44.00 -6.30
CA GLU A 118 2.99 -43.39 -6.66
C GLU A 118 2.72 -42.16 -5.79
N PHE A 119 3.09 -42.19 -4.51
CA PHE A 119 2.98 -41.07 -3.55
C PHE A 119 3.88 -39.88 -3.92
N THR A 120 5.10 -40.12 -4.39
CA THR A 120 6.06 -39.07 -4.79
C THR A 120 5.87 -38.57 -6.23
N SER A 121 4.97 -39.18 -7.00
CA SER A 121 4.79 -38.90 -8.45
C SER A 121 4.17 -37.52 -8.78
N LYS A 122 3.54 -36.88 -7.79
CA LYS A 122 2.79 -35.63 -7.92
C LYS A 122 2.94 -34.81 -6.63
N TRP A 123 2.56 -33.54 -6.66
CA TRP A 123 2.47 -32.72 -5.46
C TRP A 123 1.48 -33.35 -4.46
N ASN A 124 1.97 -33.70 -3.28
CA ASN A 124 1.33 -34.67 -2.38
C ASN A 124 0.84 -34.06 -1.04
N GLU A 125 0.82 -32.72 -0.94
CA GLU A 125 0.39 -31.97 0.26
C GLU A 125 -0.99 -32.39 0.80
N ILE A 126 -1.86 -32.94 -0.08
CA ILE A 126 -3.19 -33.48 0.25
C ILE A 126 -3.15 -34.48 1.41
N TYR A 127 -2.11 -35.31 1.52
CA TYR A 127 -2.07 -36.36 2.54
C TYR A 127 -1.77 -35.77 3.92
N GLY A 128 -0.80 -34.86 4.01
CA GLY A 128 -0.53 -34.08 5.22
C GLY A 128 -1.71 -33.18 5.61
N ASN A 129 -2.30 -32.46 4.66
CA ASN A 129 -3.41 -31.53 4.91
C ASN A 129 -4.68 -32.21 5.44
N ASN A 130 -4.95 -33.46 5.03
CA ASN A 130 -6.16 -34.17 5.42
C ASN A 130 -6.03 -34.92 6.76
N LEU A 131 -4.81 -35.14 7.26
CA LEU A 131 -4.57 -35.89 8.51
C LEU A 131 -5.11 -35.17 9.77
N PRO A 132 -4.80 -33.88 10.05
CA PRO A 132 -5.29 -33.19 11.24
C PRO A 132 -6.82 -33.11 11.39
N PRO A 133 -7.63 -32.75 10.36
CA PRO A 133 -9.09 -32.73 10.51
C PRO A 133 -9.69 -34.14 10.65
N LEU A 134 -9.08 -35.17 10.06
CA LEU A 134 -9.47 -36.56 10.24
C LEU A 134 -9.15 -37.07 11.66
N ALA A 135 -7.96 -36.76 12.18
CA ALA A 135 -7.56 -37.07 13.54
C ALA A 135 -8.45 -36.36 14.58
N LEU A 136 -8.75 -35.08 14.36
CA LEU A 136 -9.70 -34.35 15.20
C LEU A 136 -11.11 -34.95 15.12
N TYR A 137 -11.57 -35.40 13.94
CA TYR A 137 -12.85 -36.11 13.83
C TYR A 137 -12.86 -37.41 14.67
N CYS A 138 -11.83 -38.25 14.57
CA CYS A 138 -11.73 -39.49 15.34
C CYS A 138 -11.65 -39.23 16.86
N LEU A 139 -10.98 -38.15 17.28
CA LEU A 139 -10.92 -37.72 18.68
C LEU A 139 -12.27 -37.21 19.18
N LEU A 140 -13.07 -36.54 18.33
CA LEU A 140 -14.38 -36.00 18.69
C LEU A 140 -15.52 -37.05 18.62
N CYS A 141 -15.43 -38.03 17.72
CA CYS A 141 -16.35 -39.15 17.54
C CYS A 141 -15.62 -40.51 17.70
N PRO A 142 -15.17 -40.87 18.91
CA PRO A 142 -14.45 -42.12 19.18
C PRO A 142 -15.28 -43.39 18.90
N GLU A 143 -16.60 -43.27 18.79
CA GLU A 143 -17.52 -44.33 18.38
C GLU A 143 -17.40 -44.72 16.89
N ASP A 144 -16.85 -43.84 16.04
CA ASP A 144 -16.63 -44.09 14.61
C ASP A 144 -15.35 -44.91 14.38
N SER A 145 -15.43 -46.20 14.75
CA SER A 145 -14.33 -47.15 14.58
C SER A 145 -13.88 -47.33 13.12
N ALA A 146 -14.75 -47.05 12.15
CA ALA A 146 -14.40 -47.09 10.73
C ALA A 146 -13.50 -45.91 10.33
N ALA A 147 -13.80 -44.70 10.82
CA ALA A 147 -12.93 -43.53 10.67
C ALA A 147 -11.57 -43.74 11.34
N LEU A 148 -11.55 -44.29 12.56
CA LEU A 148 -10.30 -44.57 13.29
C LEU A 148 -9.45 -45.63 12.56
N GLN A 149 -10.04 -46.71 12.04
CA GLN A 149 -9.32 -47.71 11.24
C GLN A 149 -8.79 -47.12 9.92
N PHE A 150 -9.56 -46.25 9.27
CA PHE A 150 -9.12 -45.54 8.06
C PHE A 150 -7.91 -44.63 8.37
N LEU A 151 -7.97 -43.83 9.45
CA LEU A 151 -6.88 -42.97 9.91
C LEU A 151 -5.61 -43.77 10.26
N ILE A 152 -5.73 -44.84 11.04
CA ILE A 152 -4.58 -45.67 11.42
C ILE A 152 -3.92 -46.27 10.17
N LYS A 153 -4.71 -46.75 9.20
CA LYS A 153 -4.20 -47.27 7.92
C LYS A 153 -3.54 -46.21 7.04
N PHE A 154 -4.02 -44.97 7.12
CA PHE A 154 -3.44 -43.81 6.44
C PHE A 154 -2.05 -43.48 7.02
N MET A 155 -1.94 -43.46 8.36
CA MET A 155 -0.68 -43.22 9.07
C MET A 155 0.31 -44.38 8.92
N ASP A 156 -0.14 -45.64 8.98
CA ASP A 156 0.71 -46.82 8.71
C ASP A 156 1.42 -46.67 7.35
N ARG A 157 0.68 -46.35 6.28
CA ARG A 157 1.27 -46.14 4.94
C ARG A 157 2.29 -45.00 4.89
N MET A 158 2.00 -43.87 5.52
CA MET A 158 2.95 -42.74 5.55
C MET A 158 4.18 -43.02 6.39
N ALA A 159 4.08 -43.87 7.43
CA ALA A 159 5.22 -44.28 8.24
C ALA A 159 6.13 -45.31 7.54
N GLU A 160 5.57 -46.12 6.63
CA GLU A 160 6.31 -47.12 5.83
C GLU A 160 7.12 -46.50 4.67
N TYR A 161 6.83 -45.28 4.25
CA TYR A 161 7.57 -44.61 3.18
C TYR A 161 9.00 -44.21 3.60
N PRO A 162 10.02 -44.36 2.72
CA PRO A 162 11.39 -43.88 3.00
C PRO A 162 11.43 -42.38 3.35
N ASP A 163 10.79 -41.55 2.53
CA ASP A 163 10.72 -40.09 2.64
C ASP A 163 9.34 -39.56 2.18
N TRP A 164 9.05 -38.29 2.42
CA TRP A 164 7.79 -37.64 2.00
C TRP A 164 7.91 -36.67 0.81
N LYS A 165 9.01 -36.72 0.04
CA LYS A 165 9.34 -35.72 -0.99
C LYS A 165 8.53 -35.95 -2.29
N VAL A 166 8.69 -35.03 -3.24
CA VAL A 166 8.08 -35.13 -4.58
C VAL A 166 9.20 -35.30 -5.61
N THR A 167 9.15 -36.38 -6.40
CA THR A 167 10.26 -36.78 -7.29
C THR A 167 10.56 -35.75 -8.38
N SER A 168 9.57 -34.97 -8.81
CA SER A 168 9.73 -33.87 -9.78
C SER A 168 10.19 -32.55 -9.15
N ALA A 169 10.30 -32.46 -7.83
CA ALA A 169 10.75 -31.29 -7.08
C ALA A 169 11.68 -31.67 -5.90
N PRO A 170 12.82 -32.36 -6.14
CA PRO A 170 13.65 -32.95 -5.09
C PRO A 170 14.43 -31.94 -4.21
N ASN A 171 14.36 -30.64 -4.54
CA ASN A 171 14.94 -29.54 -3.76
C ASN A 171 13.86 -28.61 -3.17
N ASP A 172 12.61 -29.06 -3.11
CA ASP A 172 11.50 -28.36 -2.47
C ASP A 172 10.96 -29.21 -1.32
N GLU A 173 11.16 -28.73 -0.09
CA GLU A 173 10.80 -29.45 1.12
C GLU A 173 9.38 -29.15 1.65
N VAL A 174 8.63 -28.25 1.00
CA VAL A 174 7.23 -27.95 1.40
C VAL A 174 6.31 -29.19 1.43
N PRO A 175 6.40 -30.17 0.50
CA PRO A 175 5.61 -31.40 0.57
C PRO A 175 5.94 -32.25 1.81
N THR A 176 7.21 -32.31 2.20
CA THR A 176 7.66 -32.93 3.45
C THR A 176 7.17 -32.15 4.66
N ALA A 177 7.27 -30.82 4.68
CA ALA A 177 6.78 -29.98 5.77
C ALA A 177 5.26 -30.10 5.99
N HIS A 178 4.48 -30.20 4.91
CA HIS A 178 3.05 -30.49 4.97
C HIS A 178 2.76 -31.89 5.53
N SER A 179 3.51 -32.90 5.08
CA SER A 179 3.38 -34.27 5.58
C SER A 179 3.74 -34.37 7.08
N LEU A 180 4.85 -33.74 7.50
CA LEU A 180 5.29 -33.68 8.90
C LEU A 180 4.31 -32.94 9.80
N THR A 181 3.86 -31.74 9.39
CA THR A 181 2.83 -30.97 10.12
C THR A 181 1.57 -31.79 10.34
N GLY A 182 1.08 -32.44 9.27
CA GLY A 182 -0.12 -33.26 9.29
C GLY A 182 0.00 -34.49 10.17
N PHE A 183 1.09 -35.23 10.00
CA PHE A 183 1.35 -36.50 10.66
C PHE A 183 1.67 -36.34 12.15
N ALA A 184 2.47 -35.34 12.53
CA ALA A 184 2.77 -35.04 13.94
C ALA A 184 1.54 -34.52 14.71
N THR A 185 0.71 -33.67 14.07
CA THR A 185 -0.56 -33.21 14.68
C THR A 185 -1.54 -34.38 14.83
N ALA A 186 -1.64 -35.27 13.84
CA ALA A 186 -2.47 -36.47 13.95
C ALA A 186 -1.98 -37.42 15.05
N TYR A 187 -0.66 -37.63 15.15
CA TYR A 187 -0.03 -38.43 16.21
C TYR A 187 -0.40 -37.93 17.60
N ASP A 188 -0.24 -36.63 17.86
CA ASP A 188 -0.62 -36.01 19.14
C ASP A 188 -2.11 -36.20 19.44
N PHE A 189 -2.99 -35.98 18.46
CA PHE A 189 -4.45 -36.08 18.63
C PHE A 189 -4.96 -37.50 18.86
N VAL A 190 -4.31 -38.55 18.32
CA VAL A 190 -4.78 -39.95 18.47
C VAL A 190 -3.84 -40.88 19.23
N TYR A 191 -2.80 -40.36 19.88
CA TYR A 191 -1.80 -41.12 20.65
C TYR A 191 -2.41 -42.21 21.55
N SER A 192 -3.47 -41.87 22.29
CA SER A 192 -4.18 -42.78 23.20
C SER A 192 -4.81 -44.00 22.52
N TYR A 193 -5.13 -43.90 21.23
CA TYR A 193 -5.73 -44.97 20.43
C TYR A 193 -4.70 -45.85 19.71
N LEU A 194 -3.42 -45.47 19.71
CA LEU A 194 -2.33 -46.23 19.09
C LEU A 194 -1.80 -47.31 20.04
N ASP A 195 -1.40 -48.46 19.48
CA ASP A 195 -0.59 -49.48 20.15
C ASP A 195 0.88 -49.04 20.32
N GLU A 196 1.62 -49.65 21.25
CA GLU A 196 3.02 -49.27 21.55
C GLU A 196 3.91 -49.31 20.29
N ARG A 197 3.78 -50.34 19.44
CA ARG A 197 4.55 -50.45 18.18
C ARG A 197 4.26 -49.27 17.24
N ARG A 198 3.00 -48.86 17.09
CA ARG A 198 2.66 -47.67 16.28
C ARG A 198 3.16 -46.38 16.92
N ARG A 199 3.08 -46.24 18.24
CA ARG A 199 3.62 -45.07 18.96
C ARG A 199 5.11 -44.90 18.67
N ASP A 200 5.89 -45.97 18.74
CA ASP A 200 7.33 -45.96 18.48
C ASP A 200 7.67 -45.70 17.00
N VAL A 201 7.00 -46.41 16.07
CA VAL A 201 7.27 -46.29 14.62
C VAL A 201 6.92 -44.90 14.10
N TYR A 202 5.75 -44.36 14.48
CA TYR A 202 5.32 -43.04 14.04
C TYR A 202 6.19 -41.94 14.65
N LEU A 203 6.56 -42.05 15.94
CA LEU A 203 7.47 -41.11 16.60
C LEU A 203 8.86 -41.09 15.96
N LYS A 204 9.39 -42.27 15.61
CA LYS A 204 10.67 -42.38 14.90
C LYS A 204 10.63 -41.69 13.53
N LYS A 205 9.51 -41.80 12.79
CA LYS A 205 9.31 -41.11 11.50
C LYS A 205 9.20 -39.58 11.67
N ILE A 206 8.44 -39.12 12.67
CA ILE A 206 8.37 -37.68 13.02
C ILE A 206 9.77 -37.15 13.34
N ARG A 207 10.53 -37.87 14.18
CA ARG A 207 11.92 -37.53 14.51
C ARG A 207 12.78 -37.39 13.26
N SER A 208 12.86 -38.43 12.41
CA SER A 208 13.77 -38.43 11.26
C SER A 208 13.45 -37.32 10.24
N GLU A 209 12.17 -37.06 9.98
CA GLU A 209 11.75 -36.01 9.04
C GLU A 209 11.94 -34.61 9.64
N THR A 210 11.82 -34.45 10.97
CA THR A 210 12.16 -33.19 11.67
C THR A 210 13.66 -32.91 11.61
N GLU A 211 14.46 -33.94 11.87
CA GLU A 211 15.93 -33.90 11.86
C GLU A 211 16.46 -33.57 10.45
N GLU A 212 15.99 -34.27 9.41
CA GLU A 212 16.37 -33.96 8.01
C GLU A 212 15.92 -32.56 7.58
N LEU A 213 14.67 -32.15 7.87
CA LEU A 213 14.15 -30.84 7.47
C LEU A 213 14.92 -29.70 8.13
N LEU A 214 15.36 -29.86 9.38
CA LEU A 214 16.22 -28.90 10.05
C LEU A 214 17.63 -28.87 9.45
N GLU A 215 18.24 -30.01 9.14
CA GLU A 215 19.58 -30.04 8.55
C GLU A 215 19.63 -29.38 7.17
N VAL A 216 18.67 -29.68 6.28
CA VAL A 216 18.65 -29.05 4.94
C VAL A 216 18.35 -27.54 5.00
N SER A 217 17.70 -27.03 6.05
CA SER A 217 17.49 -25.59 6.22
C SER A 217 18.79 -24.78 6.12
N LYS A 218 19.91 -25.33 6.62
CA LYS A 218 21.25 -24.73 6.59
C LYS A 218 21.79 -24.48 5.18
N HIS A 219 21.19 -25.10 4.17
CA HIS A 219 21.66 -25.14 2.78
C HIS A 219 20.56 -24.78 1.75
N ARG A 220 19.41 -24.25 2.20
CA ARG A 220 18.26 -23.92 1.35
C ARG A 220 17.91 -22.43 1.43
N GLY A 221 17.31 -21.91 0.34
CA GLY A 221 16.87 -20.51 0.27
C GLY A 221 15.90 -20.15 1.40
N TRP A 222 14.90 -21.00 1.65
CA TRP A 222 13.92 -20.81 2.73
C TRP A 222 14.53 -20.81 4.14
N GLY A 223 15.74 -21.33 4.34
CA GLY A 223 16.47 -21.22 5.61
C GLY A 223 17.08 -19.85 5.88
N LYS A 224 17.04 -18.93 4.92
CA LYS A 224 17.49 -17.53 5.09
C LYS A 224 16.53 -16.47 4.54
N GLN A 225 15.56 -16.86 3.71
CA GLN A 225 14.58 -15.98 3.08
C GLN A 225 13.36 -15.81 4.01
N TYR A 226 13.38 -14.78 4.85
CA TYR A 226 12.31 -14.50 5.82
C TYR A 226 11.02 -14.04 5.12
N LEU A 227 9.91 -14.09 5.87
CA LEU A 227 8.53 -13.74 5.46
C LEU A 227 7.90 -14.66 4.41
N GLN A 228 8.69 -15.27 3.54
CA GLN A 228 8.22 -16.10 2.42
C GLN A 228 7.52 -17.40 2.86
N ASN A 229 6.56 -17.87 2.06
CA ASN A 229 5.68 -18.99 2.39
C ASN A 229 6.38 -20.37 2.63
N HIS A 230 7.52 -20.67 1.99
CA HIS A 230 8.28 -21.91 2.27
C HIS A 230 9.00 -21.79 3.62
N GLN A 231 9.57 -20.61 3.95
CA GLN A 231 10.26 -20.39 5.24
C GLN A 231 9.32 -20.61 6.42
N THR A 232 8.17 -19.93 6.43
CA THR A 232 7.22 -20.05 7.54
C THR A 232 6.59 -21.44 7.63
N THR A 233 6.34 -22.11 6.49
CA THR A 233 5.78 -23.47 6.48
C THR A 233 6.79 -24.51 6.96
N ASN A 234 8.03 -24.46 6.49
CA ASN A 234 9.03 -25.48 6.79
C ASN A 234 9.56 -25.36 8.22
N ILE A 235 9.80 -24.13 8.71
CA ILE A 235 10.21 -23.89 10.10
C ILE A 235 9.10 -24.28 11.09
N LEU A 236 7.82 -24.01 10.77
CA LEU A 236 6.71 -24.46 11.61
C LEU A 236 6.63 -25.99 11.68
N ALA A 237 6.84 -26.69 10.57
CA ALA A 237 6.83 -28.15 10.55
C ALA A 237 7.94 -28.73 11.45
N VAL A 238 9.14 -28.14 11.43
CA VAL A 238 10.24 -28.47 12.37
C VAL A 238 9.80 -28.20 13.82
N LEU A 239 9.18 -27.06 14.11
CA LEU A 239 8.72 -26.74 15.47
C LEU A 239 7.67 -27.73 15.99
N ILE A 240 6.67 -28.07 15.18
CA ILE A 240 5.61 -29.03 15.54
C ILE A 240 6.21 -30.41 15.78
N GLY A 241 7.09 -30.88 14.89
CA GLY A 241 7.81 -32.14 15.08
C GLY A 241 8.67 -32.15 16.34
N ALA A 242 9.40 -31.06 16.61
CA ALA A 242 10.23 -30.92 17.80
C ALA A 242 9.44 -30.81 19.11
N ILE A 243 8.25 -30.19 19.10
CA ILE A 243 7.32 -30.20 20.24
C ILE A 243 6.88 -31.63 20.55
N VAL A 244 6.37 -32.37 19.55
CA VAL A 244 5.87 -33.74 19.72
C VAL A 244 6.98 -34.69 20.15
N VAL A 245 8.16 -34.65 19.51
CA VAL A 245 9.32 -35.48 19.89
C VAL A 245 9.82 -35.13 21.30
N GLY A 246 9.74 -33.85 21.70
CA GLY A 246 10.09 -33.39 23.03
C GLY A 246 9.09 -33.76 24.14
N SER A 247 7.87 -34.25 23.82
CA SER A 247 6.96 -34.85 24.81
C SER A 247 7.40 -36.24 25.27
N HIS A 248 8.46 -36.79 24.69
CA HIS A 248 9.00 -38.13 24.99
C HIS A 248 10.46 -38.08 25.48
N ASP A 249 10.85 -37.00 26.18
CA ASP A 249 12.17 -36.82 26.83
C ASP A 249 13.41 -36.96 25.88
N TYR A 250 13.25 -36.85 24.54
CA TYR A 250 14.38 -36.86 23.59
C TYR A 250 15.19 -35.56 23.65
N PRO A 251 16.52 -35.60 23.93
CA PRO A 251 17.31 -34.40 24.21
C PRO A 251 17.50 -33.50 22.98
N ASP A 252 17.67 -34.09 21.79
CA ASP A 252 17.91 -33.38 20.52
C ASP A 252 16.80 -32.35 20.22
N SER A 253 15.57 -32.65 20.65
CA SER A 253 14.38 -31.82 20.44
C SER A 253 14.53 -30.39 21.02
N MET A 254 15.31 -30.20 22.08
CA MET A 254 15.49 -28.87 22.70
C MET A 254 16.21 -27.90 21.75
N ILE A 255 17.22 -28.39 21.03
CA ILE A 255 17.96 -27.60 20.03
C ILE A 255 17.03 -27.27 18.86
N TRP A 256 16.23 -28.24 18.40
CA TRP A 256 15.30 -28.07 17.28
C TRP A 256 14.21 -27.03 17.60
N LYS A 257 13.63 -27.07 18.81
CA LYS A 257 12.70 -26.05 19.33
C LYS A 257 13.37 -24.67 19.32
N GLN A 258 14.58 -24.55 19.89
CA GLN A 258 15.28 -23.27 20.00
C GLN A 258 15.60 -22.65 18.64
N VAL A 259 16.07 -23.44 17.66
CA VAL A 259 16.37 -22.96 16.31
C VAL A 259 15.10 -22.54 15.58
N ALA A 260 14.03 -23.34 15.64
CA ALA A 260 12.78 -23.01 14.97
C ALA A 260 12.10 -21.75 15.57
N VAL A 261 12.12 -21.61 16.90
CA VAL A 261 11.66 -20.38 17.60
C VAL A 261 12.49 -19.16 17.17
N ASN A 262 13.82 -19.25 17.11
CA ASN A 262 14.70 -18.16 16.66
C ASN A 262 14.37 -17.68 15.24
N TYR A 263 14.13 -18.62 14.30
CA TYR A 263 13.72 -18.27 12.94
C TYR A 263 12.34 -17.60 12.88
N MET A 264 11.37 -18.08 13.65
CA MET A 264 10.02 -17.50 13.65
C MET A 264 9.97 -16.15 14.39
N GLU A 265 10.71 -15.96 15.48
CA GLU A 265 10.81 -14.66 16.14
C GLU A 265 11.46 -13.58 15.26
N LYS A 266 12.43 -13.96 14.43
CA LYS A 266 12.96 -13.06 13.38
C LYS A 266 11.90 -12.73 12.34
N THR A 267 11.08 -13.70 11.93
CA THR A 267 9.93 -13.45 11.06
C THR A 267 8.92 -12.51 11.73
N MET A 268 8.54 -12.72 13.00
CA MET A 268 7.62 -11.85 13.74
C MET A 268 8.19 -10.43 13.91
N PHE A 269 9.49 -10.31 14.21
CA PHE A 269 10.19 -9.02 14.29
C PHE A 269 10.15 -8.25 12.96
N LEU A 270 10.38 -8.93 11.83
CA LEU A 270 10.28 -8.32 10.49
C LEU A 270 8.83 -7.95 10.14
N LEU A 271 7.85 -8.81 10.46
CA LEU A 271 6.43 -8.50 10.32
C LEU A 271 6.02 -7.27 11.12
N ASN A 272 6.65 -6.99 12.28
CA ASN A 272 6.32 -5.82 13.09
C ASN A 272 6.62 -4.47 12.37
N HIS A 273 7.38 -4.48 11.27
CA HIS A 273 7.56 -3.34 10.35
C HIS A 273 6.46 -3.21 9.28
N VAL A 274 5.66 -4.27 9.05
CA VAL A 274 4.55 -4.30 8.09
C VAL A 274 3.28 -3.76 8.77
N VAL A 275 3.27 -2.43 8.95
CA VAL A 275 2.29 -1.67 9.75
C VAL A 275 0.88 -1.56 9.14
N ASP A 276 0.55 -2.35 8.13
CA ASP A 276 -0.77 -2.43 7.49
C ASP A 276 -1.34 -3.85 7.39
N GLY A 277 -0.68 -4.83 8.03
CA GLY A 277 -1.12 -6.23 8.06
C GLY A 277 -0.99 -6.97 6.72
N SER A 278 -0.39 -6.36 5.69
CA SER A 278 -0.24 -6.96 4.37
C SER A 278 0.81 -8.09 4.31
N LEU A 279 0.84 -8.82 3.20
CA LEU A 279 1.97 -9.64 2.78
C LEU A 279 2.20 -9.40 1.27
N ASP A 280 3.45 -9.30 0.85
CA ASP A 280 3.88 -8.91 -0.49
C ASP A 280 3.52 -9.96 -1.56
N GLU A 281 3.60 -11.24 -1.21
CA GLU A 281 3.18 -12.39 -2.05
C GLU A 281 1.67 -12.44 -2.37
N GLY A 282 0.90 -11.43 -1.97
CA GLY A 282 -0.53 -11.30 -2.26
C GLY A 282 -1.42 -12.14 -1.36
N VAL A 283 -2.73 -12.13 -1.62
CA VAL A 283 -3.73 -12.63 -0.67
C VAL A 283 -3.76 -14.16 -0.59
N ALA A 284 -3.47 -14.85 -1.70
CA ALA A 284 -3.44 -16.31 -1.74
C ALA A 284 -2.21 -16.87 -1.01
N TYR A 285 -0.98 -16.47 -1.38
CA TYR A 285 0.22 -16.89 -0.62
C TYR A 285 0.27 -16.27 0.78
N GLY A 286 -0.25 -15.05 0.97
CA GLY A 286 -0.44 -14.47 2.29
C GLY A 286 -1.31 -15.35 3.21
N SER A 287 -2.34 -16.03 2.67
CA SER A 287 -3.10 -17.03 3.44
C SER A 287 -2.28 -18.29 3.82
N TYR A 288 -1.32 -18.68 2.97
CA TYR A 288 -0.37 -19.79 3.17
C TYR A 288 0.63 -19.44 4.30
N THR A 289 1.22 -18.25 4.24
CA THR A 289 2.16 -17.73 5.23
C THR A 289 1.46 -17.47 6.57
N ALA A 290 0.28 -16.83 6.55
CA ALA A 290 -0.52 -16.58 7.75
C ALA A 290 -1.04 -17.85 8.44
N LYS A 291 -1.40 -18.91 7.69
CA LYS A 291 -1.67 -20.26 8.24
C LYS A 291 -0.52 -20.73 9.13
N SER A 292 0.73 -20.47 8.73
CA SER A 292 1.90 -20.87 9.48
C SER A 292 2.20 -19.92 10.65
N ILE A 293 2.05 -18.61 10.46
CA ILE A 293 2.24 -17.61 11.52
C ILE A 293 1.23 -17.78 12.67
N THR A 294 -0.07 -17.96 12.40
CA THR A 294 -1.07 -18.08 13.48
C THR A 294 -0.88 -19.36 14.29
N GLN A 295 -0.46 -20.47 13.66
CA GLN A 295 -0.04 -21.68 14.37
C GLN A 295 1.20 -21.43 15.22
N TYR A 296 2.22 -20.74 14.67
CA TYR A 296 3.41 -20.38 15.43
C TYR A 296 3.06 -19.55 16.67
N VAL A 297 2.33 -18.45 16.53
CA VAL A 297 1.98 -17.53 17.63
C VAL A 297 1.19 -18.25 18.73
N PHE A 298 0.30 -19.18 18.38
CA PHE A 298 -0.39 -20.02 19.36
C PHE A 298 0.57 -20.96 20.11
N LEU A 299 1.45 -21.65 19.39
CA LEU A 299 2.40 -22.62 19.98
C LEU A 299 3.51 -21.92 20.79
N ALA A 300 3.94 -20.74 20.35
CA ALA A 300 4.89 -19.87 21.03
C ALA A 300 4.41 -19.51 22.44
N GLN A 301 3.15 -19.05 22.55
CA GLN A 301 2.53 -18.75 23.83
C GLN A 301 2.27 -20.02 24.66
N LYS A 302 1.77 -21.11 24.08
CA LYS A 302 1.42 -22.34 24.85
C LYS A 302 2.63 -23.11 25.38
N HIS A 303 3.74 -23.17 24.63
CA HIS A 303 4.88 -24.05 24.96
C HIS A 303 6.14 -23.30 25.44
N PHE A 304 6.21 -21.97 25.25
CA PHE A 304 7.41 -21.18 25.55
C PHE A 304 7.12 -19.84 26.25
N ASP A 305 5.85 -19.52 26.53
CA ASP A 305 5.39 -18.23 27.11
C ASP A 305 5.81 -16.97 26.33
N ILE A 306 5.87 -17.10 24.99
CA ILE A 306 6.22 -16.00 24.08
C ILE A 306 4.94 -15.35 23.54
N ASP A 307 4.52 -14.22 24.12
CA ASP A 307 3.37 -13.43 23.65
C ASP A 307 3.76 -12.57 22.42
N ASN A 308 3.16 -12.88 21.28
CA ASN A 308 3.28 -12.10 20.05
C ASN A 308 2.01 -11.30 19.71
N MET A 309 0.93 -11.38 20.50
CA MET A 309 -0.41 -10.88 20.14
C MET A 309 -0.50 -9.35 19.97
N GLN A 310 0.50 -8.60 20.45
CA GLN A 310 0.59 -7.14 20.28
C GLN A 310 1.33 -6.70 19.00
N ASN A 311 1.85 -7.63 18.19
CA ASN A 311 2.57 -7.32 16.96
C ASN A 311 1.73 -6.47 15.99
N ASN A 312 2.33 -5.41 15.43
CA ASN A 312 1.65 -4.45 14.54
C ASN A 312 0.95 -5.14 13.37
N TRP A 313 1.60 -6.14 12.76
CA TRP A 313 1.04 -6.87 11.62
C TRP A 313 -0.20 -7.67 12.02
N LEU A 314 -0.16 -8.44 13.11
CA LEU A 314 -1.30 -9.23 13.59
C LEU A 314 -2.53 -8.35 13.86
N ARG A 315 -2.32 -7.15 14.41
CA ARG A 315 -3.42 -6.22 14.73
C ARG A 315 -4.14 -5.68 13.51
N GLU A 316 -3.42 -5.49 12.39
CA GLU A 316 -3.99 -4.97 11.15
C GLU A 316 -4.33 -6.08 10.12
N HIS A 317 -3.84 -7.32 10.29
CA HIS A 317 -3.98 -8.41 9.30
C HIS A 317 -5.44 -8.79 8.98
N PHE A 318 -6.40 -8.49 9.86
CA PHE A 318 -7.82 -8.60 9.54
C PHE A 318 -8.19 -7.77 8.29
N TRP A 319 -7.65 -6.55 8.15
CA TRP A 319 -7.93 -5.69 7.01
C TRP A 319 -7.33 -6.24 5.71
N PHE A 320 -6.22 -6.99 5.76
CA PHE A 320 -5.70 -7.67 4.58
C PHE A 320 -6.69 -8.70 4.01
N TYR A 321 -7.45 -9.40 4.86
CA TYR A 321 -8.54 -10.28 4.39
C TYR A 321 -9.82 -9.53 4.04
N TYR A 322 -10.25 -8.53 4.83
CA TYR A 322 -11.50 -7.82 4.59
C TYR A 322 -11.42 -6.85 3.42
N ALA A 323 -10.38 -6.02 3.36
CA ALA A 323 -10.26 -4.93 2.40
C ALA A 323 -9.73 -5.36 1.02
N THR A 324 -9.37 -6.63 0.82
CA THR A 324 -9.04 -7.20 -0.49
C THR A 324 -10.14 -8.08 -1.08
N LEU A 325 -11.25 -8.25 -0.35
CA LEU A 325 -12.38 -9.10 -0.72
C LEU A 325 -13.34 -8.35 -1.65
N LEU A 326 -13.60 -8.92 -2.83
CA LEU A 326 -14.59 -8.39 -3.77
C LEU A 326 -16.02 -8.64 -3.25
N PRO A 327 -17.02 -7.92 -3.81
CA PRO A 327 -18.41 -8.13 -3.48
C PRO A 327 -18.84 -9.60 -3.56
N GLY A 328 -19.74 -9.99 -2.64
CA GLY A 328 -20.26 -11.35 -2.58
C GLY A 328 -19.39 -12.37 -1.84
N PHE A 329 -18.25 -11.94 -1.27
CA PHE A 329 -17.40 -12.74 -0.36
C PHE A 329 -16.75 -14.00 -0.97
N GLN A 330 -16.65 -14.08 -2.31
CA GLN A 330 -16.13 -15.27 -3.03
C GLN A 330 -14.72 -15.14 -3.60
N ARG A 331 -14.28 -13.92 -3.91
CA ARG A 331 -13.08 -13.62 -4.73
C ARG A 331 -12.24 -12.53 -4.08
N THR A 332 -10.91 -12.66 -4.12
CA THR A 332 -9.99 -11.60 -3.67
C THR A 332 -9.40 -10.83 -4.83
N VAL A 333 -8.71 -9.73 -4.54
CA VAL A 333 -8.10 -8.81 -5.52
C VAL A 333 -7.24 -9.50 -6.60
N GLY A 334 -6.56 -10.61 -6.27
CA GLY A 334 -5.85 -11.45 -7.26
C GLY A 334 -4.47 -10.94 -7.70
N ILE A 335 -3.92 -9.95 -6.98
CA ILE A 335 -2.54 -9.43 -7.13
C ILE A 335 -1.52 -10.51 -6.76
N ALA A 336 -0.37 -10.49 -7.45
CA ALA A 336 0.72 -11.49 -7.37
C ALA A 336 0.25 -12.92 -7.76
N ASP A 337 1.12 -13.92 -7.57
CA ASP A 337 0.80 -15.31 -7.87
C ASP A 337 -0.38 -15.82 -7.02
N SER A 338 -1.60 -15.74 -7.55
CA SER A 338 -2.83 -15.95 -6.79
C SER A 338 -3.73 -17.03 -7.40
N ASN A 339 -4.56 -17.67 -6.57
CA ASN A 339 -5.81 -18.27 -7.06
C ASN A 339 -6.93 -17.22 -6.98
N TYR A 340 -8.18 -17.60 -7.27
CA TYR A 340 -9.32 -16.66 -7.20
C TYR A 340 -9.59 -16.10 -5.79
N ASN A 341 -9.05 -16.67 -4.71
CA ASN A 341 -9.34 -16.23 -3.35
C ASN A 341 -8.21 -16.50 -2.33
N TRP A 342 -8.13 -17.71 -1.77
CA TRP A 342 -7.13 -18.08 -0.76
C TRP A 342 -6.67 -19.51 -1.00
N PHE A 343 -5.39 -19.82 -0.73
CA PHE A 343 -4.92 -21.21 -0.69
C PHE A 343 -5.36 -21.91 0.60
N TYR A 344 -5.27 -21.23 1.76
CA TYR A 344 -5.52 -21.84 3.07
C TYR A 344 -6.49 -21.02 3.92
N GLY A 345 -7.55 -21.66 4.42
CA GLY A 345 -8.63 -20.98 5.11
C GLY A 345 -9.37 -19.99 4.19
N PRO A 346 -9.61 -18.73 4.61
CA PRO A 346 -8.97 -18.01 5.72
C PRO A 346 -9.75 -18.09 7.04
N GLU A 347 -10.82 -18.88 7.12
CA GLU A 347 -11.72 -18.89 8.30
C GLU A 347 -10.96 -19.20 9.61
N SER A 348 -9.96 -20.09 9.58
CA SER A 348 -9.09 -20.40 10.72
C SER A 348 -8.29 -19.19 11.20
N GLN A 349 -7.63 -18.48 10.28
CA GLN A 349 -6.87 -17.27 10.57
C GLN A 349 -7.78 -16.14 11.07
N LEU A 350 -9.01 -16.03 10.55
CA LEU A 350 -9.98 -15.04 10.98
C LEU A 350 -10.54 -15.29 12.40
N VAL A 351 -10.86 -16.53 12.75
CA VAL A 351 -11.29 -16.85 14.13
C VAL A 351 -10.13 -16.79 15.13
N PHE A 352 -8.89 -17.06 14.70
CA PHE A 352 -7.70 -16.81 15.50
C PHE A 352 -7.55 -15.31 15.82
N LEU A 353 -7.58 -14.46 14.78
CA LEU A 353 -7.46 -13.01 14.95
C LEU A 353 -8.56 -12.46 15.86
N ASP A 354 -9.78 -12.98 15.79
CA ASP A 354 -10.85 -12.57 16.70
C ASP A 354 -10.60 -13.05 18.13
N SER A 355 -10.38 -14.35 18.34
CA SER A 355 -10.24 -14.94 19.68
C SER A 355 -9.07 -14.39 20.47
N PHE A 356 -7.94 -14.10 19.82
CA PHE A 356 -6.71 -13.72 20.51
C PHE A 356 -6.35 -12.24 20.39
N VAL A 357 -6.61 -11.59 19.26
CA VAL A 357 -6.13 -10.22 18.95
C VAL A 357 -7.22 -9.16 19.03
N MET A 358 -8.29 -9.26 18.23
CA MET A 358 -9.32 -8.22 18.09
C MET A 358 -10.42 -8.29 19.15
N ARG A 359 -10.82 -9.51 19.54
CA ARG A 359 -11.81 -9.83 20.59
C ARG A 359 -13.13 -9.07 20.45
N ASN A 360 -13.64 -8.98 19.22
CA ASN A 360 -14.78 -8.10 18.88
C ASN A 360 -15.89 -8.77 18.05
N GLY A 361 -15.75 -10.03 17.65
CA GLY A 361 -16.77 -10.76 16.87
C GLY A 361 -16.71 -10.52 15.36
N THR A 362 -15.81 -9.68 14.87
CA THR A 362 -15.73 -9.33 13.44
C THR A 362 -14.94 -10.33 12.60
N GLY A 363 -13.96 -11.03 13.18
CA GLY A 363 -13.30 -12.16 12.51
C GLY A 363 -14.24 -13.37 12.40
N ASN A 364 -14.97 -13.67 13.47
CA ASN A 364 -16.05 -14.66 13.51
C ASN A 364 -17.13 -14.36 12.44
N TRP A 365 -17.54 -13.10 12.31
CA TRP A 365 -18.50 -12.68 11.28
C TRP A 365 -17.96 -12.86 9.86
N LEU A 366 -16.72 -12.45 9.59
CA LEU A 366 -16.15 -12.56 8.24
C LEU A 366 -15.93 -14.02 7.82
N ALA A 367 -15.46 -14.86 8.75
CA ALA A 367 -15.36 -16.31 8.56
C ALA A 367 -16.72 -16.93 8.20
N GLN A 368 -17.81 -16.48 8.86
CA GLN A 368 -19.17 -16.92 8.54
C GLN A 368 -19.66 -16.43 7.17
N GLN A 369 -19.36 -15.18 6.77
CA GLN A 369 -19.72 -14.71 5.42
C GLN A 369 -18.96 -15.46 4.33
N ILE A 370 -17.66 -15.69 4.50
CA ILE A 370 -16.85 -16.45 3.55
C ILE A 370 -17.39 -17.88 3.44
N ARG A 371 -17.59 -18.59 4.57
CA ARG A 371 -18.18 -19.93 4.59
C ARG A 371 -19.54 -20.01 3.90
N LYS A 372 -20.41 -19.03 4.13
CA LYS A 372 -21.77 -18.99 3.58
C LYS A 372 -21.77 -18.88 2.06
N HIS A 373 -20.86 -18.07 1.49
CA HIS A 373 -20.83 -17.79 0.05
C HIS A 373 -19.78 -18.62 -0.71
N ARG A 374 -18.88 -19.33 -0.02
CA ARG A 374 -17.78 -20.14 -0.57
C ARG A 374 -18.24 -20.99 -1.78
N PRO A 375 -17.60 -20.85 -2.96
CA PRO A 375 -17.98 -21.58 -4.16
C PRO A 375 -17.92 -23.10 -3.96
N LYS A 376 -18.95 -23.81 -4.40
CA LYS A 376 -19.04 -25.28 -4.33
C LYS A 376 -18.35 -25.96 -5.51
N ASP A 377 -18.49 -25.36 -6.68
CA ASP A 377 -18.09 -25.90 -7.99
C ASP A 377 -17.49 -24.78 -8.86
N GLY A 378 -16.84 -25.15 -9.97
CA GLY A 378 -16.25 -24.20 -10.93
C GLY A 378 -14.86 -23.69 -10.53
N PRO A 379 -14.30 -22.71 -11.28
CA PRO A 379 -12.88 -22.32 -11.17
C PRO A 379 -12.51 -21.61 -9.86
N MET A 380 -13.50 -21.07 -9.13
CA MET A 380 -13.31 -20.46 -7.80
C MET A 380 -13.42 -21.47 -6.64
N GLY A 381 -13.70 -22.74 -6.93
CA GLY A 381 -13.73 -23.82 -5.94
C GLY A 381 -12.33 -24.13 -5.39
N GLN A 382 -12.25 -24.50 -4.11
CA GLN A 382 -10.97 -24.80 -3.46
C GLN A 382 -10.35 -26.11 -4.00
N SER A 383 -9.01 -26.12 -4.13
CA SER A 383 -8.23 -27.33 -4.40
C SER A 383 -8.55 -28.45 -3.39
N SER A 384 -8.75 -29.67 -3.88
CA SER A 384 -8.97 -30.86 -3.05
C SER A 384 -7.79 -31.16 -2.11
N ALA A 385 -6.59 -30.67 -2.44
CA ALA A 385 -5.39 -30.81 -1.62
C ALA A 385 -5.32 -29.84 -0.43
N GLN A 386 -6.10 -28.75 -0.45
CA GLN A 386 -5.93 -27.60 0.46
C GLN A 386 -7.16 -27.32 1.31
N ARG A 387 -8.36 -27.56 0.75
CA ARG A 387 -9.66 -27.14 1.29
C ARG A 387 -10.01 -27.53 2.72
N TRP A 388 -9.36 -28.56 3.29
CA TRP A 388 -9.63 -29.05 4.64
C TRP A 388 -8.49 -28.80 5.64
N ALA A 389 -7.32 -28.35 5.18
CA ALA A 389 -6.09 -28.27 5.96
C ALA A 389 -6.26 -27.53 7.30
N THR A 390 -7.00 -26.42 7.29
CA THR A 390 -7.15 -25.51 8.44
C THR A 390 -8.42 -25.71 9.27
N LEU A 391 -9.26 -26.71 8.94
CA LEU A 391 -10.52 -26.96 9.69
C LEU A 391 -10.27 -27.32 11.16
N HIS A 392 -9.14 -27.99 11.44
CA HIS A 392 -8.79 -28.41 12.79
C HIS A 392 -8.41 -27.21 13.67
N THR A 393 -7.54 -26.31 13.19
CA THR A 393 -7.20 -25.07 13.90
C THR A 393 -8.37 -24.11 14.00
N GLU A 394 -9.23 -24.02 12.98
CA GLU A 394 -10.46 -23.22 13.08
C GLU A 394 -11.36 -23.70 14.22
N TYR A 395 -11.55 -25.02 14.34
CA TYR A 395 -12.35 -25.61 15.41
C TYR A 395 -11.76 -25.34 16.80
N ILE A 396 -10.44 -25.42 16.93
CA ILE A 396 -9.73 -25.21 18.21
C ILE A 396 -9.76 -23.73 18.62
N TRP A 397 -9.61 -22.81 17.67
CA TRP A 397 -9.48 -21.37 17.92
C TRP A 397 -10.80 -20.59 17.93
N TYR A 398 -11.92 -21.15 17.48
CA TYR A 398 -13.20 -20.44 17.47
C TYR A 398 -13.74 -20.16 18.88
N ASN A 399 -13.81 -18.88 19.25
CA ASN A 399 -14.41 -18.46 20.52
C ASN A 399 -15.88 -18.06 20.32
N SER A 400 -16.80 -18.92 20.75
CA SER A 400 -18.25 -18.71 20.66
C SER A 400 -18.82 -17.63 21.58
N HIS A 401 -18.03 -17.08 22.52
CA HIS A 401 -18.44 -15.93 23.33
C HIS A 401 -18.35 -14.60 22.57
N LEU A 402 -17.62 -14.56 21.46
CA LEU A 402 -17.51 -13.40 20.59
C LEU A 402 -18.63 -13.46 19.53
N TYR A 403 -19.74 -12.78 19.82
CA TYR A 403 -20.91 -12.80 18.94
C TYR A 403 -20.57 -12.23 17.54
N PRO A 404 -20.90 -12.93 16.43
CA PRO A 404 -20.56 -12.49 15.09
C PRO A 404 -21.20 -11.14 14.72
N GLN A 405 -20.39 -10.08 14.59
CA GLN A 405 -20.86 -8.76 14.17
C GLN A 405 -19.98 -8.13 13.07
N PRO A 406 -20.56 -7.45 12.07
CA PRO A 406 -19.83 -6.84 10.97
C PRO A 406 -18.91 -5.68 11.42
N PRO A 407 -17.90 -5.30 10.62
CA PRO A 407 -17.07 -4.14 10.89
C PRO A 407 -17.88 -2.83 10.82
N HIS A 408 -17.39 -1.78 11.47
CA HIS A 408 -18.07 -0.48 11.50
C HIS A 408 -18.23 0.14 10.09
N ASP A 409 -19.45 0.58 9.79
CA ASP A 409 -19.92 0.99 8.46
C ASP A 409 -19.94 -0.10 7.37
N PHE A 410 -20.03 -1.38 7.73
CA PHE A 410 -20.36 -2.43 6.76
C PHE A 410 -21.57 -2.05 5.90
N GLY A 411 -21.49 -2.39 4.60
CA GLY A 411 -22.49 -2.00 3.59
C GLY A 411 -22.26 -0.61 2.98
N LYS A 412 -21.30 0.19 3.45
CA LYS A 412 -20.87 1.42 2.78
C LYS A 412 -19.56 1.19 2.04
N ALA A 413 -19.46 1.66 0.79
CA ALA A 413 -18.19 1.66 0.08
C ALA A 413 -17.18 2.59 0.78
N LYS A 414 -15.96 2.07 1.01
CA LYS A 414 -14.85 2.79 1.65
C LYS A 414 -13.55 2.52 0.88
N MET A 415 -12.64 3.48 0.89
CA MET A 415 -11.25 3.29 0.50
C MET A 415 -10.43 2.69 1.66
N HIS A 416 -9.51 1.79 1.33
CA HIS A 416 -8.46 1.29 2.24
C HIS A 416 -7.09 1.42 1.55
N ILE A 417 -6.02 1.63 2.32
CA ILE A 417 -4.68 1.92 1.80
C ILE A 417 -3.64 1.07 2.54
N PHE A 418 -3.15 0.03 1.86
CA PHE A 418 -2.01 -0.77 2.31
C PHE A 418 -0.71 0.02 2.03
N SER A 419 -0.31 0.86 2.99
CA SER A 419 0.84 1.77 2.86
C SER A 419 2.22 1.09 2.77
N ASN A 420 2.31 -0.17 3.22
CA ASN A 420 3.46 -1.04 3.02
C ASN A 420 3.39 -1.75 1.66
N TRP A 421 2.27 -2.40 1.37
CA TRP A 421 2.10 -3.16 0.12
C TRP A 421 2.04 -2.28 -1.14
N GLY A 422 1.73 -0.99 -0.99
CA GLY A 422 1.52 -0.06 -2.11
C GLY A 422 0.21 -0.32 -2.86
N VAL A 423 -0.80 -0.90 -2.19
CA VAL A 423 -2.11 -1.23 -2.77
C VAL A 423 -3.19 -0.35 -2.16
N VAL A 424 -4.04 0.21 -3.00
CA VAL A 424 -5.29 0.90 -2.61
C VAL A 424 -6.46 0.05 -3.07
N THR A 425 -7.47 -0.11 -2.22
CA THR A 425 -8.75 -0.73 -2.58
C THR A 425 -9.92 0.18 -2.26
N TYR A 426 -11.05 -0.03 -2.92
CA TYR A 426 -12.30 0.67 -2.68
C TYR A 426 -13.48 -0.30 -2.78
N GLY A 427 -14.47 -0.16 -1.91
CA GLY A 427 -15.72 -0.95 -1.97
C GLY A 427 -15.57 -2.43 -1.60
N ALA A 428 -14.56 -2.77 -0.81
CA ALA A 428 -14.27 -4.13 -0.37
C ALA A 428 -15.27 -4.67 0.67
N GLY A 429 -15.44 -5.99 0.68
CA GLY A 429 -16.25 -6.70 1.66
C GLY A 429 -17.77 -6.47 1.57
N LEU A 430 -18.26 -5.88 0.47
CA LEU A 430 -19.70 -5.62 0.26
C LEU A 430 -20.47 -6.91 -0.15
N PRO A 431 -21.81 -6.94 -0.01
CA PRO A 431 -22.63 -7.96 -0.68
C PRO A 431 -22.72 -7.68 -2.20
N ASN A 432 -23.03 -8.70 -3.02
CA ASN A 432 -23.38 -8.48 -4.43
C ASN A 432 -24.63 -7.60 -4.55
N GLY A 433 -24.63 -6.66 -5.49
CA GLY A 433 -25.75 -5.77 -5.73
C GLY A 433 -25.39 -4.57 -6.62
N GLN A 434 -26.39 -3.96 -7.23
CA GLN A 434 -26.23 -2.75 -8.03
C GLN A 434 -25.61 -1.62 -7.20
N GLY A 435 -24.58 -0.96 -7.72
CA GLY A 435 -23.83 0.10 -7.02
C GLY A 435 -22.72 -0.40 -6.08
N ASN A 436 -22.72 -1.68 -5.65
CA ASN A 436 -21.66 -2.23 -4.81
C ASN A 436 -20.44 -2.58 -5.66
N THR A 437 -19.54 -1.62 -5.80
CA THR A 437 -18.45 -1.67 -6.78
C THR A 437 -17.08 -1.72 -6.13
N PHE A 438 -16.24 -2.63 -6.61
CA PHE A 438 -14.85 -2.74 -6.18
C PHE A 438 -13.86 -2.15 -7.19
N VAL A 439 -12.87 -1.45 -6.67
CA VAL A 439 -11.68 -0.97 -7.42
C VAL A 439 -10.44 -1.38 -6.63
N SER A 440 -9.36 -1.75 -7.30
CA SER A 440 -8.03 -1.78 -6.70
C SER A 440 -7.01 -1.08 -7.59
N PHE A 441 -5.90 -0.64 -7.01
CA PHE A 441 -4.75 -0.06 -7.71
C PHE A 441 -3.45 -0.41 -6.96
N LYS A 442 -2.42 -0.88 -7.68
CA LYS A 442 -1.10 -1.18 -7.10
C LYS A 442 -0.03 -0.26 -7.67
N SER A 443 0.79 0.34 -6.81
CA SER A 443 2.04 0.99 -7.22
C SER A 443 2.99 1.02 -6.02
N SER A 444 3.96 0.10 -6.01
CA SER A 444 4.65 -0.39 -4.81
C SER A 444 6.16 -0.52 -4.98
N LYS A 445 6.86 -0.49 -3.84
CA LYS A 445 8.22 -1.00 -3.73
C LYS A 445 8.20 -2.53 -3.76
N LEU A 446 9.16 -3.14 -4.44
CA LEU A 446 9.36 -4.59 -4.46
C LEU A 446 9.51 -5.15 -3.03
N GLY A 447 8.84 -6.27 -2.72
CA GLY A 447 8.75 -6.85 -1.37
C GLY A 447 7.88 -6.04 -0.39
N GLY A 448 7.23 -4.98 -0.84
CA GLY A 448 6.61 -3.98 0.03
C GLY A 448 7.63 -3.07 0.72
N ARG A 449 7.15 -1.94 1.25
CA ARG A 449 7.98 -0.83 1.75
C ARG A 449 8.96 -1.25 2.84
N ALA A 450 8.54 -2.07 3.81
CA ALA A 450 9.36 -2.52 4.92
C ALA A 450 10.53 -3.41 4.47
N VAL A 451 10.28 -4.42 3.63
CA VAL A 451 11.35 -5.28 3.09
C VAL A 451 12.31 -4.46 2.26
N TYR A 452 11.79 -3.65 1.33
CA TYR A 452 12.60 -2.78 0.48
C TYR A 452 13.50 -1.86 1.32
N ASP A 453 12.95 -1.14 2.29
CA ASP A 453 13.71 -0.18 3.08
C ASP A 453 14.71 -0.89 4.01
N ILE A 454 14.39 -2.07 4.55
CA ILE A 454 15.36 -2.91 5.28
C ILE A 454 16.50 -3.40 4.36
N VAL A 455 16.23 -3.78 3.11
CA VAL A 455 17.25 -4.24 2.16
C VAL A 455 18.19 -3.12 1.72
N HIS A 456 17.68 -1.90 1.56
CA HIS A 456 18.45 -0.76 1.06
C HIS A 456 19.17 0.02 2.17
N ASP A 457 18.50 0.30 3.29
CA ASP A 457 19.10 1.02 4.44
C ASP A 457 19.97 0.11 5.33
N LYS A 458 19.76 -1.21 5.25
CA LYS A 458 20.52 -2.27 5.96
C LYS A 458 20.62 -2.05 7.48
N PRO A 459 19.50 -1.84 8.21
CA PRO A 459 19.51 -1.58 9.64
C PRO A 459 19.91 -2.81 10.50
N TYR A 460 19.91 -4.01 9.92
CA TYR A 460 20.08 -5.27 10.65
C TYR A 460 21.24 -6.10 10.09
N SER A 461 22.24 -6.36 10.93
CA SER A 461 23.47 -7.10 10.56
C SER A 461 23.26 -8.59 10.22
N TRP A 462 22.08 -9.13 10.49
CA TRP A 462 21.69 -10.52 10.17
C TRP A 462 20.82 -10.63 8.90
N VAL A 463 20.61 -9.53 8.18
CA VAL A 463 19.83 -9.46 6.93
C VAL A 463 20.76 -9.13 5.76
N GLU A 464 20.99 -10.09 4.87
CA GLU A 464 21.94 -9.98 3.75
C GLU A 464 21.32 -9.32 2.50
N GLY A 465 20.50 -8.29 2.70
CA GLY A 465 19.72 -7.66 1.62
C GLY A 465 18.79 -8.66 0.93
N TRP A 466 18.74 -8.63 -0.42
CA TRP A 466 17.90 -9.53 -1.22
C TRP A 466 18.23 -11.04 -1.09
N ASN A 467 19.36 -11.42 -0.47
CA ASN A 467 19.62 -12.82 -0.11
C ASN A 467 18.74 -13.32 1.05
N SER A 468 18.16 -12.40 1.84
CA SER A 468 17.33 -12.70 3.01
C SER A 468 15.82 -12.56 2.77
N PHE A 469 15.40 -12.36 1.52
CA PHE A 469 14.00 -12.26 1.09
C PHE A 469 13.79 -12.92 -0.29
N ASN A 470 12.53 -13.03 -0.72
CA ASN A 470 12.18 -13.70 -1.98
C ASN A 470 10.85 -13.19 -2.55
N PRO A 471 10.83 -12.05 -3.27
CA PRO A 471 9.65 -11.56 -3.98
C PRO A 471 9.41 -12.29 -5.31
N GLY A 472 9.81 -13.58 -5.43
CA GLY A 472 9.69 -14.35 -6.68
C GLY A 472 8.25 -14.59 -7.15
N HIS A 473 7.29 -14.50 -6.22
CA HIS A 473 5.85 -14.56 -6.45
C HIS A 473 5.21 -13.20 -6.81
N GLU A 474 5.92 -12.07 -6.64
CA GLU A 474 5.45 -10.77 -7.13
C GLU A 474 5.42 -10.72 -8.66
N HIS A 475 4.59 -9.82 -9.20
CA HIS A 475 4.40 -9.61 -10.63
C HIS A 475 5.05 -8.30 -11.11
N PRO A 476 5.40 -8.20 -12.41
CA PRO A 476 5.65 -6.93 -13.08
C PRO A 476 4.33 -6.19 -13.32
N ASP A 477 3.70 -5.72 -12.24
CA ASP A 477 2.32 -5.24 -12.14
C ASP A 477 2.21 -3.79 -11.60
N GLN A 478 3.29 -3.02 -11.63
CA GLN A 478 3.27 -1.66 -11.08
C GLN A 478 2.39 -0.73 -11.92
N ASN A 479 1.51 0.04 -11.26
CA ASN A 479 0.34 0.73 -11.84
C ASN A 479 -0.77 -0.18 -12.40
N SER A 480 -0.86 -1.46 -12.00
CA SER A 480 -2.04 -2.29 -12.30
C SER A 480 -3.29 -1.81 -11.56
N PHE A 481 -4.45 -2.28 -12.01
CA PHE A 481 -5.73 -2.04 -11.34
C PHE A 481 -6.73 -3.16 -11.65
N THR A 482 -7.74 -3.29 -10.81
CA THR A 482 -8.93 -4.12 -11.07
C THR A 482 -10.20 -3.27 -10.97
N PHE A 483 -11.24 -3.65 -11.72
CA PHE A 483 -12.55 -2.99 -11.66
C PHE A 483 -13.68 -4.02 -11.72
N ALA A 484 -14.52 -4.03 -10.69
CA ALA A 484 -15.70 -4.89 -10.58
C ALA A 484 -16.96 -4.08 -10.26
N PRO A 485 -17.54 -3.37 -11.25
CA PRO A 485 -18.79 -2.63 -11.10
C PRO A 485 -19.96 -3.54 -10.74
N ASN A 486 -20.77 -3.14 -9.75
CA ASN A 486 -21.89 -3.94 -9.21
C ASN A 486 -21.49 -5.33 -8.66
N GLY A 487 -20.20 -5.56 -8.42
CA GLY A 487 -19.62 -6.86 -8.05
C GLY A 487 -19.26 -7.75 -9.24
N GLN A 488 -19.71 -7.42 -10.46
CA GLN A 488 -19.31 -8.12 -11.66
C GLN A 488 -17.91 -7.68 -12.08
N VAL A 489 -16.95 -8.62 -12.07
CA VAL A 489 -15.58 -8.35 -12.51
C VAL A 489 -15.57 -8.02 -14.00
N PHE A 490 -15.10 -6.81 -14.34
CA PHE A 490 -14.94 -6.36 -15.72
C PHE A 490 -13.45 -6.28 -16.10
N VAL A 491 -12.60 -5.77 -15.20
CA VAL A 491 -11.14 -5.83 -15.32
C VAL A 491 -10.58 -6.60 -14.11
N SER A 492 -9.90 -7.73 -14.36
CA SER A 492 -9.28 -8.59 -13.34
C SER A 492 -7.77 -8.62 -13.46
N GLU A 493 -7.05 -8.98 -12.40
CA GLU A 493 -5.69 -9.51 -12.56
C GLU A 493 -5.71 -10.89 -13.24
N ALA A 494 -4.56 -11.35 -13.72
CA ALA A 494 -4.41 -12.60 -14.47
C ALA A 494 -4.14 -13.85 -13.61
N LEU A 495 -4.09 -13.72 -12.26
CA LEU A 495 -3.80 -14.80 -11.31
C LEU A 495 -2.40 -15.43 -11.52
N TYR A 496 -2.13 -16.55 -10.82
CA TYR A 496 -0.83 -17.26 -10.84
C TYR A 496 -0.31 -17.48 -12.26
N GLY A 497 0.90 -17.01 -12.55
CA GLY A 497 1.44 -17.08 -13.91
C GLY A 497 2.93 -16.80 -14.05
N PRO A 498 3.51 -17.02 -15.25
CA PRO A 498 4.86 -16.58 -15.54
C PRO A 498 4.92 -15.05 -15.56
N LYS A 499 6.04 -14.49 -15.11
CA LYS A 499 6.21 -13.07 -14.90
C LYS A 499 6.51 -12.36 -16.22
N TYR A 500 5.46 -11.95 -16.91
CA TYR A 500 5.52 -11.02 -18.04
C TYR A 500 4.59 -9.83 -17.79
N SER A 501 5.04 -8.62 -18.10
CA SER A 501 4.28 -7.38 -17.85
C SER A 501 2.98 -7.33 -18.64
N TYR A 502 2.96 -7.93 -19.83
CA TYR A 502 1.77 -7.99 -20.68
C TYR A 502 0.66 -8.89 -20.11
N LEU A 503 0.90 -9.62 -19.02
CA LEU A 503 -0.13 -10.38 -18.30
C LEU A 503 -0.80 -9.60 -17.16
N ASN A 504 -0.25 -8.45 -16.77
CA ASN A 504 -0.84 -7.58 -15.75
C ASN A 504 -1.50 -6.38 -16.45
N ASN A 505 -2.35 -5.65 -15.73
CA ASN A 505 -3.09 -4.52 -16.32
C ASN A 505 -2.23 -3.25 -16.44
N VAL A 506 -1.04 -3.33 -17.05
CA VAL A 506 0.00 -2.28 -17.07
C VAL A 506 0.36 -1.82 -18.48
N LEU A 507 1.38 -0.96 -18.60
CA LEU A 507 1.96 -0.49 -19.86
C LEU A 507 3.25 -1.25 -20.22
N VAL A 508 3.51 -1.39 -21.52
CA VAL A 508 4.80 -1.83 -22.09
C VAL A 508 5.25 -0.87 -23.19
N PHE A 509 6.55 -0.85 -23.49
CA PHE A 509 7.17 0.16 -24.36
C PHE A 509 8.02 -0.45 -25.47
N SER A 510 8.14 0.25 -26.60
CA SER A 510 8.91 -0.19 -27.77
C SER A 510 9.40 0.99 -28.63
N PRO A 511 10.53 0.88 -29.35
CA PRO A 511 11.54 -0.15 -29.18
C PRO A 511 12.31 0.06 -27.87
N SER A 512 12.59 -1.02 -27.14
CA SER A 512 13.47 -0.97 -25.97
C SER A 512 14.84 -1.61 -26.25
N PRO A 513 15.97 -0.99 -25.87
CA PRO A 513 17.30 -1.56 -26.06
C PRO A 513 17.58 -2.82 -25.23
N THR A 514 16.83 -3.02 -24.13
CA THR A 514 17.04 -4.11 -23.15
C THR A 514 16.03 -5.25 -23.25
N SER A 515 15.19 -5.25 -24.30
CA SER A 515 14.12 -6.23 -24.51
C SER A 515 14.66 -7.67 -24.61
N GLN A 516 14.25 -8.55 -23.70
CA GLN A 516 14.76 -9.92 -23.62
C GLN A 516 13.87 -10.96 -24.30
N CYS A 517 12.55 -10.95 -24.08
CA CYS A 517 11.64 -11.99 -24.60
C CYS A 517 10.56 -11.52 -25.60
N ASN A 518 10.21 -10.23 -25.63
CA ASN A 518 9.07 -9.71 -26.40
C ASN A 518 9.46 -8.75 -27.55
N SER A 519 10.69 -8.86 -28.05
CA SER A 519 11.33 -7.89 -28.96
C SER A 519 10.45 -7.49 -30.15
N PRO A 520 10.28 -6.18 -30.43
CA PRO A 520 10.99 -5.02 -29.86
C PRO A 520 10.39 -4.45 -28.55
N TRP A 521 9.44 -5.13 -27.92
CA TRP A 521 8.76 -4.66 -26.71
C TRP A 521 9.42 -5.15 -25.41
N GLU A 522 9.35 -4.31 -24.38
CA GLU A 522 9.75 -4.63 -23.01
C GLU A 522 8.80 -3.92 -22.03
N GLY A 523 8.51 -4.57 -20.91
CA GLY A 523 7.75 -4.00 -19.81
C GLY A 523 8.63 -3.64 -18.62
N GLN A 524 8.23 -4.10 -17.45
CA GLN A 524 8.88 -3.81 -16.17
C GLN A 524 10.01 -4.81 -15.88
N LEU A 525 10.94 -4.36 -15.03
CA LEU A 525 12.12 -5.09 -14.61
C LEU A 525 11.76 -6.43 -13.94
N GLY A 526 12.60 -7.43 -14.13
CA GLY A 526 12.42 -8.78 -13.57
C GLY A 526 11.50 -9.72 -14.37
N GLU A 527 10.92 -9.27 -15.49
CA GLU A 527 10.04 -10.10 -16.33
C GLU A 527 10.79 -11.20 -17.14
N CYS A 528 10.09 -11.93 -18.01
CA CYS A 528 10.59 -13.00 -18.89
C CYS A 528 10.98 -14.34 -18.22
N ALA A 529 10.40 -14.69 -17.06
CA ALA A 529 10.67 -15.98 -16.40
C ALA A 529 9.45 -16.52 -15.61
N LYS A 530 9.52 -17.75 -15.08
CA LYS A 530 8.46 -18.32 -14.21
C LYS A 530 8.29 -17.51 -12.92
N TRP A 531 9.41 -17.18 -12.29
CA TRP A 531 9.51 -16.34 -11.11
C TRP A 531 10.03 -14.96 -11.51
N LEU A 532 9.79 -13.95 -10.68
CA LEU A 532 10.37 -12.63 -10.90
C LEU A 532 11.90 -12.74 -10.79
N ARG A 533 12.65 -12.05 -11.63
CA ARG A 533 14.12 -12.06 -11.58
C ARG A 533 14.69 -10.96 -10.71
N TRP A 534 14.29 -10.93 -9.43
CA TRP A 534 14.71 -9.88 -8.47
C TRP A 534 16.23 -9.85 -8.20
N THR A 535 16.93 -10.93 -8.53
CA THR A 535 18.39 -11.07 -8.43
C THR A 535 19.16 -10.50 -9.62
N ASP A 536 18.50 -10.17 -10.74
CA ASP A 536 19.15 -9.57 -11.90
C ASP A 536 19.53 -8.10 -11.62
N GLU A 537 20.58 -7.61 -12.27
CA GLU A 537 21.19 -6.30 -11.97
C GLU A 537 20.16 -5.15 -12.11
N GLY A 538 20.03 -4.36 -11.05
CA GLY A 538 19.08 -3.23 -10.97
C GLY A 538 17.61 -3.59 -10.80
N VAL A 539 17.22 -4.88 -10.86
CA VAL A 539 15.82 -5.28 -10.60
C VAL A 539 15.48 -5.14 -9.12
N GLY A 540 16.45 -5.39 -8.22
CA GLY A 540 16.27 -5.20 -6.78
C GLY A 540 15.97 -3.76 -6.34
N ASP A 541 16.27 -2.76 -7.17
CA ASP A 541 15.94 -1.35 -6.94
C ASP A 541 14.53 -0.98 -7.47
N ALA A 542 13.86 -1.87 -8.21
CA ALA A 542 12.63 -1.55 -8.95
C ALA A 542 11.46 -1.16 -8.02
N ARG A 543 10.71 -0.12 -8.40
CA ARG A 543 9.56 0.37 -7.63
C ARG A 543 8.57 1.22 -8.44
N GLY A 544 7.29 1.08 -8.12
CA GLY A 544 6.29 2.13 -8.23
C GLY A 544 6.04 2.83 -6.88
N GLU A 545 5.21 3.87 -6.87
CA GLU A 545 4.69 4.49 -5.65
C GLU A 545 3.31 5.14 -5.87
N VAL A 546 2.34 4.82 -5.01
CA VAL A 546 1.05 5.54 -4.93
C VAL A 546 1.32 6.98 -4.46
N ILE A 547 1.06 7.96 -5.33
CA ILE A 547 1.32 9.39 -5.11
C ILE A 547 0.15 10.07 -4.39
N VAL A 548 -1.09 9.67 -4.70
CA VAL A 548 -2.32 10.18 -4.08
C VAL A 548 -3.36 9.06 -4.01
N ALA A 549 -4.10 9.00 -2.91
CA ALA A 549 -5.32 8.21 -2.77
C ALA A 549 -6.34 9.01 -1.95
N SER A 550 -7.59 9.12 -2.44
CA SER A 550 -8.66 9.86 -1.77
C SER A 550 -10.04 9.40 -2.26
N SER A 551 -11.04 9.38 -1.38
CA SER A 551 -12.45 9.12 -1.73
C SER A 551 -13.39 10.14 -1.10
N HIS A 552 -14.48 10.47 -1.79
CA HIS A 552 -15.55 11.33 -1.28
C HIS A 552 -16.90 10.85 -1.81
N ARG A 553 -17.77 10.41 -0.89
CA ARG A 553 -19.02 9.69 -1.23
C ARG A 553 -18.69 8.52 -2.17
N ASP A 554 -19.48 8.34 -3.22
CA ASP A 554 -19.36 7.24 -4.19
C ASP A 554 -18.25 7.45 -5.25
N THR A 555 -17.40 8.46 -5.05
CA THR A 555 -16.29 8.81 -5.96
C THR A 555 -14.93 8.56 -5.30
N MET A 556 -13.95 8.18 -6.11
CA MET A 556 -12.56 8.05 -5.66
C MET A 556 -11.55 8.50 -6.72
N PHE A 557 -10.40 8.95 -6.24
CA PHE A 557 -9.21 9.26 -7.03
C PHE A 557 -8.01 8.53 -6.43
N VAL A 558 -7.26 7.81 -7.26
CA VAL A 558 -5.95 7.24 -6.90
C VAL A 558 -4.99 7.41 -8.07
N SER A 559 -3.70 7.58 -7.79
CA SER A 559 -2.67 7.72 -8.81
C SER A 559 -1.32 7.21 -8.35
N GLY A 560 -0.54 6.64 -9.27
CA GLY A 560 0.80 6.11 -9.00
C GLY A 560 1.81 6.43 -10.11
N GLU A 561 3.08 6.50 -9.72
CA GLU A 561 4.23 6.68 -10.60
C GLU A 561 5.03 5.39 -10.66
N ALA A 562 5.28 4.87 -11.86
CA ALA A 562 5.94 3.57 -12.08
C ALA A 562 7.21 3.65 -12.95
N ALA A 563 7.74 4.83 -13.31
CA ALA A 563 8.93 4.93 -14.18
C ALA A 563 10.17 4.18 -13.65
N LEU A 564 10.29 3.99 -12.34
CA LEU A 564 11.36 3.21 -11.70
C LEU A 564 11.08 1.70 -11.62
N ALA A 565 9.97 1.23 -12.19
CA ALA A 565 9.74 -0.18 -12.47
C ALA A 565 10.23 -0.60 -13.87
N TYR A 566 10.62 0.35 -14.73
CA TYR A 566 11.06 0.11 -16.12
C TYR A 566 12.57 0.28 -16.27
N SER A 567 13.14 -0.36 -17.30
CA SER A 567 14.57 -0.23 -17.61
C SER A 567 14.99 1.23 -17.86
N PRO A 568 16.03 1.75 -17.17
CA PRO A 568 16.58 3.08 -17.43
C PRO A 568 17.03 3.29 -18.88
N ALA A 569 17.32 2.23 -19.64
CA ALA A 569 17.66 2.30 -21.06
C ALA A 569 16.49 2.77 -21.95
N MET A 570 15.23 2.63 -21.49
CA MET A 570 14.07 3.25 -22.14
C MET A 570 14.06 4.78 -22.01
N ARG A 571 14.74 5.33 -21.00
CA ARG A 571 14.81 6.77 -20.69
C ARG A 571 13.43 7.43 -20.58
N LEU A 572 12.55 6.77 -19.84
CA LEU A 572 11.31 7.35 -19.32
C LEU A 572 11.64 8.33 -18.18
N LYS A 573 10.76 9.30 -17.95
CA LYS A 573 10.81 10.23 -16.81
C LYS A 573 9.65 9.98 -15.84
N SER A 574 8.50 9.67 -16.40
CA SER A 574 7.23 9.45 -15.70
C SER A 574 6.41 8.44 -16.47
N VAL A 575 5.90 7.44 -15.75
CA VAL A 575 4.89 6.48 -16.19
C VAL A 575 3.78 6.58 -15.14
N TYR A 576 2.98 7.64 -15.27
CA TYR A 576 2.02 8.04 -14.27
C TYR A 576 0.61 7.59 -14.69
N ARG A 577 -0.04 6.82 -13.83
CA ARG A 577 -1.45 6.43 -14.00
C ARG A 577 -2.31 7.09 -12.95
N ALA A 578 -3.50 7.52 -13.33
CA ALA A 578 -4.57 7.90 -12.42
C ALA A 578 -5.87 7.16 -12.74
N LEU A 579 -6.61 6.80 -11.70
CA LEU A 579 -7.99 6.33 -11.77
C LEU A 579 -8.91 7.38 -11.14
N VAL A 580 -10.03 7.69 -11.80
CA VAL A 580 -11.14 8.47 -11.24
C VAL A 580 -12.41 7.65 -11.34
N LEU A 581 -12.94 7.17 -10.22
CA LEU A 581 -14.28 6.60 -10.16
C LEU A 581 -15.27 7.77 -10.09
N LEU A 582 -15.98 8.03 -11.19
CA LEU A 582 -16.90 9.18 -11.34
C LEU A 582 -18.26 8.92 -10.69
N ASN A 583 -18.65 7.64 -10.63
CA ASN A 583 -19.77 7.07 -9.88
C ASN A 583 -19.52 5.56 -9.76
N SER A 584 -20.39 4.82 -9.08
CA SER A 584 -20.23 3.37 -8.88
C SER A 584 -20.14 2.51 -10.15
N GLN A 585 -20.47 3.01 -11.34
CA GLN A 585 -20.44 2.26 -12.61
C GLN A 585 -19.48 2.84 -13.67
N THR A 586 -19.03 4.09 -13.51
CA THR A 586 -18.14 4.77 -14.48
C THR A 586 -16.74 4.96 -13.91
N LEU A 587 -15.76 4.21 -14.44
CA LEU A 587 -14.33 4.37 -14.12
C LEU A 587 -13.59 5.05 -15.29
N LEU A 588 -12.91 6.14 -14.98
CA LEU A 588 -11.99 6.84 -15.88
C LEU A 588 -10.55 6.43 -15.53
N VAL A 589 -9.77 6.03 -16.54
CA VAL A 589 -8.34 5.76 -16.44
C VAL A 589 -7.59 6.77 -17.30
N LEU A 590 -6.54 7.38 -16.75
CA LEU A 590 -5.66 8.32 -17.43
C LEU A 590 -4.22 7.84 -17.29
N ASP A 591 -3.58 7.57 -18.43
CA ASP A 591 -2.13 7.31 -18.51
C ASP A 591 -1.41 8.54 -19.07
N HIS A 592 -0.41 9.03 -18.34
CA HIS A 592 0.48 10.12 -18.74
C HIS A 592 1.92 9.59 -18.77
N VAL A 593 2.57 9.65 -19.94
CA VAL A 593 3.93 9.16 -20.12
C VAL A 593 4.84 10.30 -20.61
N GLU A 594 5.81 10.68 -19.78
CA GLU A 594 6.86 11.63 -20.15
C GLU A 594 8.18 10.88 -20.38
N LYS A 595 8.89 11.18 -21.47
CA LYS A 595 10.19 10.57 -21.81
C LYS A 595 11.28 11.63 -22.02
N TRP A 596 12.55 11.23 -21.98
CA TRP A 596 13.66 12.10 -22.38
C TRP A 596 13.69 12.33 -23.89
N SER A 597 14.29 13.44 -24.32
CA SER A 597 14.39 13.86 -25.74
C SER A 597 15.02 12.79 -26.63
N ASP A 598 15.97 12.06 -26.07
CA ASP A 598 16.81 11.01 -26.63
C ASP A 598 16.39 9.60 -26.14
N SER A 599 15.14 9.46 -25.69
CA SER A 599 14.52 8.16 -25.40
C SER A 599 14.29 7.35 -26.67
N PRO A 600 14.75 6.08 -26.75
CA PRO A 600 14.54 5.21 -27.90
C PRO A 600 13.07 4.85 -28.16
N VAL A 601 12.23 4.85 -27.10
CA VAL A 601 10.80 4.52 -27.16
C VAL A 601 10.04 5.42 -28.17
N LYS A 602 9.23 4.76 -29.02
CA LYS A 602 8.37 5.30 -30.09
C LYS A 602 6.92 4.82 -30.01
N SER A 603 6.62 3.82 -29.19
CA SER A 603 5.28 3.22 -29.03
C SER A 603 5.08 2.74 -27.59
N LEU A 604 3.82 2.72 -27.15
CA LEU A 604 3.37 2.05 -25.93
C LEU A 604 2.20 1.11 -26.24
N SER A 605 1.94 0.12 -25.40
CA SER A 605 0.70 -0.66 -25.41
C SER A 605 0.20 -0.86 -23.98
N ALA A 606 -1.12 -0.91 -23.81
CA ALA A 606 -1.79 -1.08 -22.53
C ALA A 606 -2.63 -2.37 -22.54
N PHE A 607 -2.54 -3.16 -21.47
CA PHE A 607 -3.27 -4.41 -21.31
C PHE A 607 -4.39 -4.30 -20.27
N PHE A 608 -5.49 -5.00 -20.51
CA PHE A 608 -6.66 -5.06 -19.64
C PHE A 608 -7.26 -6.46 -19.73
N HIS A 609 -7.35 -7.18 -18.62
CA HIS A 609 -7.70 -8.60 -18.59
C HIS A 609 -9.06 -8.87 -17.98
N ASN A 610 -9.63 -10.02 -18.36
CA ASN A 610 -10.72 -10.71 -17.68
C ASN A 610 -10.47 -12.20 -17.89
N LEU A 611 -10.72 -13.03 -16.87
CA LEU A 611 -10.47 -14.48 -16.88
C LEU A 611 -11.77 -15.30 -16.98
N ASP A 612 -12.91 -14.66 -16.73
CA ASP A 612 -14.20 -15.34 -16.59
C ASP A 612 -15.03 -15.24 -17.87
N ILE A 613 -14.91 -14.12 -18.61
CA ILE A 613 -15.70 -13.79 -19.80
C ILE A 613 -14.82 -13.11 -20.86
N ASP A 614 -14.81 -13.66 -22.08
CA ASP A 614 -14.14 -13.07 -23.24
C ASP A 614 -14.78 -11.73 -23.64
N PHE A 615 -13.94 -10.71 -23.84
CA PHE A 615 -14.41 -9.43 -24.40
C PHE A 615 -14.58 -9.53 -25.92
N LYS A 616 -15.52 -8.74 -26.44
CA LYS A 616 -15.83 -8.56 -27.85
C LYS A 616 -15.56 -7.11 -28.26
N TYR A 617 -15.39 -6.84 -29.55
CA TYR A 617 -15.47 -5.47 -30.05
C TYR A 617 -16.89 -4.93 -29.84
N VAL A 618 -17.04 -3.63 -29.56
CA VAL A 618 -18.37 -3.00 -29.64
C VAL A 618 -18.75 -2.90 -31.13
N PRO A 619 -19.92 -3.41 -31.58
CA PRO A 619 -20.28 -3.45 -33.00
C PRO A 619 -20.37 -2.09 -33.70
N PHE A 620 -20.60 -1.03 -32.93
CA PHE A 620 -20.66 0.36 -33.40
C PHE A 620 -19.71 1.21 -32.54
N LYS A 621 -18.97 2.13 -33.16
CA LYS A 621 -18.08 3.04 -32.42
C LYS A 621 -18.93 3.99 -31.56
N PHE A 622 -18.48 4.31 -30.34
CA PHE A 622 -19.21 5.27 -29.51
C PHE A 622 -19.14 6.66 -30.15
N MET A 623 -20.33 7.27 -30.35
CA MET A 623 -20.51 8.48 -31.15
C MET A 623 -19.89 8.39 -32.56
N ASP A 624 -19.90 7.19 -33.16
CA ASP A 624 -19.25 6.82 -34.44
C ASP A 624 -17.73 7.09 -34.53
N ARG A 625 -17.12 7.54 -33.41
CA ARG A 625 -15.74 8.05 -33.34
C ARG A 625 -14.81 7.16 -32.54
N TYR A 626 -15.26 6.66 -31.38
CA TYR A 626 -14.39 5.98 -30.43
C TYR A 626 -14.53 4.47 -30.54
N ASN A 627 -13.41 3.79 -30.75
CA ASN A 627 -13.35 2.33 -30.73
C ASN A 627 -13.67 1.83 -29.31
N GLY A 628 -14.31 0.66 -29.23
CA GLY A 628 -14.79 0.09 -27.98
C GLY A 628 -14.54 -1.42 -27.86
N ALA A 629 -14.44 -1.91 -26.62
CA ALA A 629 -14.67 -3.31 -26.30
C ALA A 629 -15.78 -3.44 -25.26
N MET A 630 -16.42 -4.60 -25.24
CA MET A 630 -17.50 -4.93 -24.32
C MET A 630 -17.39 -6.35 -23.79
N MET A 631 -17.94 -6.56 -22.61
CA MET A 631 -18.19 -7.86 -22.00
C MET A 631 -19.70 -7.99 -21.82
N ASP A 632 -20.27 -9.05 -22.37
CA ASP A 632 -21.70 -9.34 -22.24
C ASP A 632 -21.93 -10.29 -21.07
N VAL A 633 -22.80 -9.89 -20.15
CA VAL A 633 -23.37 -10.72 -19.07
C VAL A 633 -24.86 -10.85 -19.36
N TRP A 634 -25.53 -11.88 -18.79
CA TRP A 634 -26.91 -12.26 -19.15
C TRP A 634 -27.93 -11.12 -19.12
N ASP A 635 -27.72 -10.12 -18.27
CA ASP A 635 -28.59 -8.98 -18.02
C ASP A 635 -27.92 -7.60 -18.23
N ALA A 636 -26.63 -7.56 -18.59
CA ALA A 636 -25.86 -6.31 -18.61
C ALA A 636 -24.69 -6.30 -19.63
N HIS A 637 -24.48 -5.15 -20.28
CA HIS A 637 -23.32 -4.89 -21.13
C HIS A 637 -22.33 -3.95 -20.44
N TYR A 638 -21.13 -4.45 -20.14
CA TYR A 638 -20.03 -3.65 -19.61
C TYR A 638 -19.14 -3.19 -20.75
N LYS A 639 -18.89 -1.87 -20.89
CA LYS A 639 -18.23 -1.29 -22.07
C LYS A 639 -17.01 -0.45 -21.66
N MET A 640 -16.01 -0.40 -22.54
CA MET A 640 -14.82 0.45 -22.42
C MET A 640 -14.48 1.12 -23.75
N PHE A 641 -14.05 2.38 -23.68
CA PHE A 641 -13.68 3.22 -24.82
C PHE A 641 -12.40 4.02 -24.51
N TRP A 642 -11.60 4.38 -25.52
CA TRP A 642 -10.30 5.04 -25.32
C TRP A 642 -9.96 6.03 -26.44
N PHE A 643 -9.18 7.06 -26.11
CA PHE A 643 -8.62 8.03 -27.05
C PHE A 643 -7.39 8.76 -26.48
N ASP A 644 -6.52 9.27 -27.36
CA ASP A 644 -5.42 10.16 -26.96
C ASP A 644 -5.91 11.60 -26.69
N SER A 645 -5.05 12.45 -26.14
CA SER A 645 -5.33 13.88 -25.91
C SER A 645 -5.63 14.71 -27.18
N GLN A 646 -5.37 14.18 -28.37
CA GLN A 646 -5.76 14.79 -29.65
C GLN A 646 -7.15 14.31 -30.11
N GLY A 647 -7.72 13.30 -29.43
CA GLY A 647 -9.01 12.72 -29.69
C GLY A 647 -9.00 11.65 -30.79
N HIS A 648 -7.85 11.05 -31.08
CA HIS A 648 -7.75 9.85 -31.91
C HIS A 648 -8.05 8.60 -31.07
N SER A 649 -8.87 7.69 -31.62
CA SER A 649 -9.10 6.37 -31.03
C SER A 649 -8.36 5.33 -31.88
N PRO A 650 -7.19 4.81 -31.45
CA PRO A 650 -6.46 3.81 -32.22
C PRO A 650 -7.21 2.48 -32.25
N GLU A 651 -7.04 1.71 -33.33
CA GLU A 651 -7.55 0.34 -33.40
C GLU A 651 -6.75 -0.61 -32.51
N THR A 652 -7.45 -1.60 -31.97
CA THR A 652 -6.92 -2.57 -31.00
C THR A 652 -7.19 -3.97 -31.50
N ARG A 653 -6.36 -4.94 -31.15
CA ARG A 653 -6.64 -6.36 -31.38
C ARG A 653 -7.36 -7.00 -30.20
N ILE A 654 -8.01 -8.13 -30.45
CA ILE A 654 -8.50 -9.07 -29.44
C ILE A 654 -7.80 -10.39 -29.71
N GLN A 655 -7.22 -11.00 -28.68
CA GLN A 655 -6.37 -12.18 -28.81
C GLN A 655 -6.50 -13.08 -27.58
N GLU A 656 -6.80 -14.35 -27.83
CA GLU A 656 -6.86 -15.42 -26.83
C GLU A 656 -5.45 -15.90 -26.43
N ALA A 657 -5.33 -16.64 -25.33
CA ALA A 657 -4.06 -17.20 -24.84
C ALA A 657 -4.27 -18.61 -24.25
N GLU A 658 -3.20 -19.41 -24.20
CA GLU A 658 -3.25 -20.86 -23.94
C GLU A 658 -2.16 -21.38 -22.96
N GLN A 659 -1.54 -20.53 -22.12
CA GLN A 659 -0.51 -21.03 -21.18
C GLN A 659 -1.14 -21.80 -20.00
N ALA A 660 -0.41 -22.71 -19.37
CA ALA A 660 -0.96 -23.58 -18.29
C ALA A 660 -1.38 -22.84 -16.99
N ALA A 661 -1.08 -21.54 -16.89
CA ALA A 661 -1.63 -20.60 -15.91
C ALA A 661 -3.11 -20.25 -16.17
N GLU A 662 -3.56 -20.39 -17.41
CA GLU A 662 -4.76 -19.80 -17.99
C GLU A 662 -5.84 -20.86 -18.16
N PHE A 663 -6.46 -21.28 -17.05
CA PHE A 663 -7.69 -22.07 -17.13
C PHE A 663 -8.85 -21.17 -17.58
N LYS A 664 -8.95 -21.01 -18.91
CA LYS A 664 -9.82 -20.15 -19.73
C LYS A 664 -9.14 -18.87 -20.26
N LYS A 665 -9.75 -18.34 -21.33
CA LYS A 665 -9.18 -17.46 -22.35
C LYS A 665 -9.02 -16.01 -21.88
N ARG A 666 -8.40 -15.20 -22.74
CA ARG A 666 -8.14 -13.77 -22.55
C ARG A 666 -8.77 -12.91 -23.64
N LEU A 667 -9.04 -11.65 -23.28
CA LEU A 667 -8.68 -10.51 -24.11
C LEU A 667 -7.21 -10.15 -23.87
N MET A 668 -6.37 -10.22 -24.89
CA MET A 668 -5.15 -9.40 -24.98
C MET A 668 -5.30 -8.34 -26.07
N ARG A 669 -4.64 -7.19 -25.86
CA ARG A 669 -4.58 -6.09 -26.83
C ARG A 669 -3.15 -5.84 -27.30
N TYR A 670 -2.92 -6.09 -28.58
CA TYR A 670 -2.01 -5.21 -29.32
C TYR A 670 -2.76 -3.92 -29.64
N THR A 671 -2.27 -2.78 -29.19
CA THR A 671 -2.55 -1.50 -29.82
C THR A 671 -1.29 -1.11 -30.57
N LEU A 672 -1.29 -1.24 -31.91
CA LEU A 672 -0.10 -0.89 -32.71
C LEU A 672 -0.01 0.63 -32.85
N LEU A 673 0.43 1.30 -31.79
CA LEU A 673 0.62 2.75 -31.75
C LEU A 673 1.84 3.16 -32.59
N SER A 674 1.67 3.11 -33.92
CA SER A 674 2.50 3.77 -34.93
C SER A 674 2.29 5.30 -34.92
N VAL A 675 2.29 5.90 -33.73
CA VAL A 675 2.17 7.35 -33.54
C VAL A 675 3.56 7.95 -33.41
N LEU A 676 3.89 8.89 -34.30
CA LEU A 676 5.11 9.69 -34.23
C LEU A 676 5.15 10.47 -32.90
N ILE A 677 5.91 9.98 -31.91
CA ILE A 677 5.92 10.61 -30.57
C ILE A 677 6.53 12.01 -30.65
N LEU A 678 5.65 13.01 -30.56
CA LEU A 678 5.98 14.41 -30.35
C LEU A 678 5.82 14.77 -28.86
N TRP A 679 6.82 14.33 -28.09
CA TRP A 679 7.24 14.84 -26.77
C TRP A 679 6.30 14.72 -25.55
N ILE A 680 4.97 14.66 -25.69
CA ILE A 680 4.03 14.37 -24.59
C ILE A 680 2.95 13.39 -25.10
N ALA A 681 2.62 12.38 -24.30
CA ALA A 681 1.50 11.47 -24.56
C ALA A 681 0.59 11.36 -23.33
N GLU A 682 -0.70 11.57 -23.55
CA GLU A 682 -1.78 11.38 -22.58
C GLU A 682 -2.86 10.52 -23.25
N LEU A 683 -3.23 9.41 -22.61
CA LEU A 683 -4.23 8.46 -23.07
C LEU A 683 -5.38 8.42 -22.06
N LEU A 684 -6.60 8.68 -22.54
CA LEU A 684 -7.83 8.67 -21.75
C LEU A 684 -8.64 7.41 -22.07
N PHE A 685 -9.21 6.80 -21.04
CA PHE A 685 -10.03 5.59 -21.13
C PHE A 685 -11.25 5.72 -20.21
N VAL A 686 -12.44 5.40 -20.74
CA VAL A 686 -13.71 5.46 -20.00
C VAL A 686 -14.38 4.09 -20.04
N SER A 687 -14.62 3.53 -18.86
CA SER A 687 -15.48 2.36 -18.66
C SER A 687 -16.87 2.79 -18.20
N ASN A 688 -17.93 2.15 -18.71
CA ASN A 688 -19.31 2.45 -18.31
C ASN A 688 -20.25 1.25 -18.46
N SER A 689 -21.25 1.15 -17.59
CA SER A 689 -22.57 0.56 -17.91
C SER A 689 -23.58 1.70 -18.11
N CYS A 690 -24.45 1.58 -19.10
CA CYS A 690 -25.09 2.74 -19.72
C CYS A 690 -26.27 3.29 -18.91
N ASP A 691 -26.15 4.52 -18.42
CA ASP A 691 -27.06 5.60 -18.85
C ASP A 691 -26.42 6.99 -18.75
N GLN A 692 -27.10 8.00 -19.30
CA GLN A 692 -26.51 9.24 -19.83
C GLN A 692 -25.73 10.15 -18.84
N LEU A 693 -24.43 10.35 -19.12
CA LEU A 693 -23.71 11.60 -18.87
C LEU A 693 -22.39 11.63 -19.70
N LEU A 694 -21.78 12.81 -19.87
CA LEU A 694 -20.54 13.10 -20.66
C LEU A 694 -20.70 13.36 -22.18
N CYS A 695 -21.65 14.21 -22.58
CA CYS A 695 -21.51 14.97 -23.82
C CYS A 695 -20.78 16.30 -23.52
N GLY A 696 -19.77 16.67 -24.33
CA GLY A 696 -19.17 18.02 -24.33
C GLY A 696 -17.84 18.22 -23.57
N VAL A 697 -17.21 17.17 -23.04
CA VAL A 697 -15.97 17.33 -22.25
C VAL A 697 -14.74 17.69 -23.10
N LYS A 698 -14.14 18.86 -22.80
CA LYS A 698 -12.76 19.24 -23.12
C LYS A 698 -12.03 19.57 -21.82
N TRP A 699 -11.09 18.73 -21.39
CA TRP A 699 -10.22 19.05 -20.25
C TRP A 699 -8.83 19.50 -20.71
N LYS A 700 -8.28 20.52 -20.03
CA LYS A 700 -6.84 20.86 -19.99
C LYS A 700 -6.41 20.81 -18.52
N GLY A 701 -5.30 20.13 -18.22
CA GLY A 701 -4.97 19.74 -16.84
C GLY A 701 -4.19 20.73 -15.98
N ALA A 702 -4.04 20.32 -14.70
CA ALA A 702 -3.08 20.76 -13.68
C ALA A 702 -3.33 22.08 -12.91
N GLY A 703 -3.48 21.96 -11.58
CA GLY A 703 -4.05 22.97 -10.68
C GLY A 703 -3.38 24.35 -10.56
N ALA A 704 -4.17 25.32 -10.12
CA ALA A 704 -3.88 26.72 -9.77
C ALA A 704 -2.74 27.40 -10.55
N LYS A 705 -1.48 27.22 -10.10
CA LYS A 705 -0.27 27.81 -10.70
C LYS A 705 0.02 27.32 -12.14
N LYS A 706 -0.68 26.29 -12.62
CA LYS A 706 -0.64 25.83 -14.03
C LYS A 706 -1.89 26.30 -14.81
N ILE A 707 -3.14 26.12 -14.34
CA ILE A 707 -4.35 26.57 -15.06
C ILE A 707 -4.25 28.02 -15.57
N LEU A 708 -3.96 29.02 -14.71
CA LEU A 708 -3.87 30.41 -15.19
C LEU A 708 -2.72 30.65 -16.18
N LYS A 709 -1.67 29.81 -16.23
CA LYS A 709 -0.66 29.88 -17.31
C LYS A 709 -1.31 29.64 -18.67
N HIS A 710 -2.28 28.73 -18.77
CA HIS A 710 -2.89 28.31 -20.03
C HIS A 710 -3.81 29.36 -20.69
N LEU A 711 -4.11 30.48 -20.02
CA LEU A 711 -4.78 31.64 -20.63
C LEU A 711 -3.81 32.56 -21.38
N PHE A 712 -2.52 32.58 -20.98
CA PHE A 712 -1.54 33.57 -21.43
C PHE A 712 -0.33 32.98 -22.16
N TYR A 713 -0.12 31.67 -22.09
CA TYR A 713 1.02 31.01 -22.70
C TYR A 713 0.67 30.48 -24.09
N ASN A 714 1.46 30.88 -25.09
CA ASN A 714 1.22 30.60 -26.51
C ASN A 714 -0.07 31.27 -27.05
N SER A 715 -0.32 32.52 -26.64
CA SER A 715 -1.26 33.47 -27.27
C SER A 715 -0.46 34.53 -28.03
N SER A 716 -0.98 35.04 -29.14
CA SER A 716 -0.42 36.17 -29.91
C SER A 716 -0.44 37.50 -29.16
N ASP A 717 -1.23 37.58 -28.09
CA ASP A 717 -1.72 38.81 -27.48
C ASP A 717 -1.05 39.06 -26.12
N PHE A 718 -0.39 38.03 -25.55
CA PHE A 718 0.19 38.05 -24.22
C PHE A 718 1.56 37.35 -24.16
N VAL A 719 2.58 38.07 -23.68
CA VAL A 719 3.86 37.48 -23.29
C VAL A 719 3.87 37.18 -21.79
N TYR A 720 3.80 35.89 -21.46
CA TYR A 720 3.77 35.41 -20.07
C TYR A 720 5.17 35.32 -19.45
N ILE A 721 5.47 36.27 -18.56
CA ILE A 721 6.76 36.42 -17.86
C ILE A 721 6.62 35.92 -16.42
N ARG A 722 7.38 34.90 -16.04
CA ARG A 722 7.45 34.35 -14.67
C ARG A 722 8.66 34.92 -13.95
N VAL A 723 8.48 35.41 -12.72
CA VAL A 723 9.56 35.95 -11.89
C VAL A 723 9.45 35.44 -10.43
N PRO A 724 10.55 34.96 -9.80
CA PRO A 724 11.91 34.82 -10.33
C PRO A 724 12.09 33.69 -11.36
N THR A 725 13.20 33.74 -12.11
CA THR A 725 13.94 32.65 -12.78
C THR A 725 15.44 32.93 -12.63
N GLU A 726 16.31 31.97 -12.95
CA GLU A 726 17.77 32.12 -12.79
C GLU A 726 18.40 33.23 -13.67
N HIS A 727 17.66 33.71 -14.69
CA HIS A 727 18.06 34.82 -15.56
C HIS A 727 17.17 36.07 -15.43
N LEU A 728 16.01 35.99 -14.76
CA LEU A 728 15.10 37.11 -14.57
C LEU A 728 14.52 37.07 -13.16
N ASP A 729 15.18 37.77 -12.24
CA ASP A 729 14.70 38.01 -10.88
C ASP A 729 14.17 39.45 -10.73
N ILE A 730 13.51 39.71 -9.61
CA ILE A 730 13.26 41.05 -9.10
C ILE A 730 14.62 41.66 -8.73
N PRO A 731 14.93 42.91 -9.12
CA PRO A 731 16.23 43.51 -8.81
C PRO A 731 16.56 43.48 -7.31
N GLU A 732 17.80 43.15 -6.96
CA GLU A 732 18.30 43.30 -5.60
C GLU A 732 18.18 44.79 -5.19
N THR A 733 17.31 45.05 -4.21
CA THR A 733 17.20 46.35 -3.54
C THR A 733 17.97 46.30 -2.22
N GLU A 734 18.03 47.42 -1.50
CA GLU A 734 18.62 47.49 -0.15
C GLU A 734 17.80 46.71 0.91
N PHE A 735 16.74 46.02 0.49
CA PHE A 735 15.78 45.29 1.33
C PHE A 735 15.67 43.81 0.90
N GLU A 736 15.91 42.87 1.84
CA GLU A 736 15.60 41.44 1.65
C GLU A 736 14.11 41.18 1.99
N PHE A 737 13.28 40.91 0.98
CA PHE A 737 11.86 40.58 1.20
C PHE A 737 11.63 39.10 1.47
N ASP A 738 10.95 38.75 2.56
CA ASP A 738 10.48 37.38 2.74
C ASP A 738 9.22 37.09 1.92
N SER A 739 9.42 36.36 0.83
CA SER A 739 8.39 35.88 -0.11
C SER A 739 7.15 35.20 0.49
N LEU A 740 7.12 34.85 1.78
CA LEU A 740 6.04 34.06 2.39
C LEU A 740 5.46 34.65 3.68
N VAL A 741 6.10 35.67 4.28
CA VAL A 741 5.60 36.31 5.52
C VAL A 741 5.66 37.85 5.50
N ASP A 742 6.17 38.47 4.43
CA ASP A 742 6.29 39.93 4.30
C ASP A 742 4.93 40.65 4.44
N ALA A 743 4.86 41.50 5.46
CA ALA A 743 3.70 42.29 5.87
C ALA A 743 3.84 43.79 5.51
N CYS A 744 4.78 44.18 4.66
CA CYS A 744 5.04 45.57 4.31
C CYS A 744 4.15 46.05 3.16
N GLU A 745 3.47 47.17 3.39
CA GLU A 745 2.61 47.84 2.41
C GLU A 745 3.36 48.94 1.67
N TRP A 746 3.14 49.08 0.37
CA TRP A 746 3.68 50.19 -0.44
C TRP A 746 2.55 51.02 -1.02
N SER A 747 2.52 52.30 -0.70
CA SER A 747 1.48 53.22 -1.09
C SER A 747 1.76 53.92 -2.43
N ARG A 748 0.74 54.56 -3.01
CA ARG A 748 0.90 55.53 -4.10
C ARG A 748 1.85 56.68 -3.71
N SER A 749 1.87 57.06 -2.43
CA SER A 749 2.79 58.08 -1.90
C SER A 749 4.25 57.63 -1.96
N ASP A 750 4.54 56.36 -1.66
CA ASP A 750 5.90 55.81 -1.80
C ASP A 750 6.36 55.84 -3.27
N ALA A 751 5.44 55.65 -4.23
CA ALA A 751 5.75 55.76 -5.65
C ALA A 751 6.08 57.21 -6.06
N THR A 752 5.19 58.17 -5.73
CA THR A 752 5.37 59.59 -6.12
C THR A 752 6.54 60.28 -5.43
N HIS A 753 6.87 59.91 -4.19
CA HIS A 753 8.08 60.37 -3.50
C HIS A 753 9.36 59.65 -3.97
N GLY A 754 9.25 58.73 -4.94
CA GLY A 754 10.39 58.06 -5.55
C GLY A 754 11.11 57.08 -4.61
N ARG A 755 10.39 56.36 -3.75
CA ARG A 755 10.94 55.19 -3.05
C ARG A 755 11.00 53.99 -4.00
N PHE A 756 11.90 53.05 -3.73
CA PHE A 756 12.09 51.82 -4.51
C PHE A 756 12.36 52.06 -6.02
N LYS A 757 13.09 53.14 -6.39
CA LYS A 757 13.34 53.54 -7.80
C LYS A 757 13.85 52.44 -8.73
N ILE A 758 14.60 51.47 -8.20
CA ILE A 758 15.08 50.31 -8.97
C ILE A 758 13.90 49.43 -9.42
N ILE A 759 12.91 49.20 -8.56
CA ILE A 759 11.68 48.47 -8.89
C ILE A 759 10.80 49.29 -9.83
N GLN A 760 10.71 50.62 -9.62
CA GLN A 760 10.00 51.51 -10.56
C GLN A 760 10.59 51.39 -11.97
N GLY A 761 11.91 51.57 -12.12
CA GLY A 761 12.60 51.47 -13.40
C GLY A 761 12.50 50.08 -14.05
N TRP A 762 12.47 49.01 -13.24
CA TRP A 762 12.26 47.65 -13.73
C TRP A 762 10.85 47.41 -14.26
N LEU A 763 9.81 47.87 -13.55
CA LEU A 763 8.41 47.82 -14.00
C LEU A 763 8.21 48.68 -15.26
N HIS A 764 8.71 49.92 -15.28
CA HIS A 764 8.69 50.77 -16.47
C HIS A 764 9.42 50.12 -17.66
N SER A 765 10.57 49.49 -17.43
CA SER A 765 11.32 48.81 -18.49
C SER A 765 10.57 47.60 -19.06
N LEU A 766 9.90 46.82 -18.20
CA LEU A 766 9.04 45.70 -18.62
C LEU A 766 7.87 46.18 -19.48
N VAL A 767 7.21 47.28 -19.10
CA VAL A 767 5.97 47.75 -19.74
C VAL A 767 6.22 48.61 -20.99
N HIS A 768 7.20 49.52 -20.97
CA HIS A 768 7.45 50.43 -22.11
C HIS A 768 8.26 49.80 -23.24
N ASN A 769 9.13 48.82 -22.96
CA ASN A 769 9.92 48.15 -24.01
C ASN A 769 10.35 46.74 -23.60
N THR A 770 9.38 45.82 -23.54
CA THR A 770 9.59 44.40 -23.24
C THR A 770 10.67 43.77 -24.10
N LYS A 771 10.77 44.17 -25.38
CA LYS A 771 11.75 43.64 -26.33
C LYS A 771 13.18 43.97 -25.89
N LEU A 772 13.45 45.24 -25.58
CA LEU A 772 14.74 45.69 -25.07
C LEU A 772 15.04 45.12 -23.67
N HIS A 773 14.03 45.07 -22.79
CA HIS A 773 14.15 44.46 -21.46
C HIS A 773 14.61 43.01 -21.56
N LEU A 774 13.91 42.19 -22.35
CA LEU A 774 14.24 40.79 -22.56
C LEU A 774 15.59 40.62 -23.27
N GLN A 775 15.98 41.53 -24.18
CA GLN A 775 17.29 41.51 -24.86
C GLN A 775 18.47 41.80 -23.92
N ASN A 776 18.30 42.66 -22.91
CA ASN A 776 19.37 43.04 -21.97
C ASN A 776 19.75 41.92 -20.97
N ILE A 777 18.91 40.89 -20.82
CA ILE A 777 19.17 39.73 -19.95
C ILE A 777 20.41 38.94 -20.46
N GLN A 778 21.32 38.55 -19.56
CA GLN A 778 22.51 37.77 -19.93
C GLN A 778 22.27 36.26 -19.77
N LEU A 779 22.44 35.49 -20.86
CA LEU A 779 22.04 34.08 -20.98
C LEU A 779 23.22 33.09 -21.14
N VAL A 780 24.43 33.48 -20.71
CA VAL A 780 25.65 32.67 -20.87
C VAL A 780 26.53 32.80 -19.63
N SER A 781 26.83 31.67 -18.97
CA SER A 781 27.95 31.62 -18.02
C SER A 781 29.27 31.65 -18.79
N THR A 782 29.99 32.77 -18.74
CA THR A 782 31.27 32.88 -19.45
C THR A 782 32.36 32.09 -18.73
N SER A 783 32.77 30.99 -19.35
CA SER A 783 33.88 30.13 -18.92
C SER A 783 35.24 30.80 -19.12
N ARG A 784 35.48 31.90 -18.41
CA ARG A 784 36.81 32.53 -18.27
C ARG A 784 37.18 32.65 -16.80
N VAL A 785 38.04 31.74 -16.35
CA VAL A 785 38.79 31.89 -15.09
C VAL A 785 39.77 33.05 -15.25
N LYS A 786 39.33 34.27 -14.95
CA LYS A 786 40.24 35.36 -14.62
C LYS A 786 40.72 35.15 -13.19
N GLN A 787 42.02 34.94 -13.02
CA GLN A 787 42.66 34.91 -11.71
C GLN A 787 42.43 36.26 -10.99
N PRO A 788 42.05 36.28 -9.71
CA PRO A 788 42.22 37.46 -8.88
C PRO A 788 43.72 37.63 -8.62
N GLN A 789 44.31 38.71 -9.11
CA GLN A 789 45.63 39.14 -8.62
C GLN A 789 45.51 39.58 -7.15
N ARG A 790 46.58 39.40 -6.38
CA ARG A 790 46.60 39.66 -4.93
C ARG A 790 46.45 41.15 -4.62
N GLY A 791 45.60 41.50 -3.65
CA GLY A 791 45.59 42.86 -3.07
C GLY A 791 44.61 43.03 -1.92
N GLY A 792 45.13 43.24 -0.70
CA GLY A 792 44.43 43.86 0.44
C GLY A 792 43.34 43.03 1.17
N PRO A 793 43.41 42.87 2.51
CA PRO A 793 42.29 42.34 3.29
C PRO A 793 41.33 43.45 3.76
N SER A 794 40.03 43.17 3.75
CA SER A 794 39.03 43.86 4.60
C SER A 794 38.05 42.83 5.16
N ARG A 795 37.38 43.16 6.27
CA ARG A 795 36.70 42.21 7.16
C ARG A 795 35.21 42.00 6.85
N ASP A 796 34.70 40.91 7.43
CA ASP A 796 33.29 40.62 7.75
C ASP A 796 32.26 40.49 6.61
N ARG A 797 32.22 39.28 6.03
CA ARG A 797 30.94 38.61 5.68
C ARG A 797 30.80 37.31 6.46
N LYS A 798 29.68 37.15 7.19
CA LYS A 798 29.42 36.02 8.10
C LYS A 798 29.29 34.70 7.33
N LYS A 799 30.06 33.68 7.72
CA LYS A 799 29.98 32.32 7.14
C LYS A 799 28.66 31.64 7.48
N ARG A 800 27.85 31.28 6.48
CA ARG A 800 26.75 30.31 6.64
C ARG A 800 27.32 28.90 6.45
N PHE A 801 27.45 28.13 7.53
CA PHE A 801 27.96 26.75 7.46
C PHE A 801 26.98 25.88 6.63
N ARG A 802 27.49 25.22 5.59
CA ARG A 802 26.85 24.05 4.97
C ARG A 802 27.59 22.79 5.42
N ARG A 803 26.85 21.74 5.81
CA ARG A 803 27.39 20.38 5.97
C ARG A 803 27.93 19.88 4.62
N ARG A 804 28.88 18.95 4.65
CA ARG A 804 29.44 18.31 3.46
C ARG A 804 28.50 17.18 3.00
N GLU A 805 28.04 17.28 1.76
CA GLU A 805 27.40 16.21 0.99
C GLU A 805 28.04 16.16 -0.42
N PRO A 806 27.90 15.07 -1.20
CA PRO A 806 28.64 14.87 -2.44
C PRO A 806 28.37 15.95 -3.51
N ALA A 807 29.42 16.64 -3.96
CA ALA A 807 29.30 17.85 -4.79
C ALA A 807 29.13 17.61 -6.31
N SER A 808 28.91 16.36 -6.73
CA SER A 808 28.75 15.96 -8.15
C SER A 808 27.33 16.18 -8.66
N GLU A 809 26.33 15.55 -8.06
CA GLU A 809 24.94 15.59 -8.55
C GLU A 809 24.34 16.99 -8.56
N LEU A 810 24.61 17.78 -7.52
CA LEU A 810 24.03 19.12 -7.39
C LEU A 810 24.43 20.03 -8.56
N LYS A 811 25.64 19.85 -9.12
CA LYS A 811 26.09 20.57 -10.32
C LYS A 811 25.33 20.16 -11.58
N GLY A 812 25.01 18.87 -11.73
CA GLY A 812 24.19 18.39 -12.84
C GLY A 812 22.76 18.97 -12.79
N LYS A 813 22.14 18.90 -11.60
CA LYS A 813 20.79 19.43 -11.36
C LYS A 813 20.71 20.96 -11.50
N LEU A 814 21.74 21.72 -11.07
CA LEU A 814 21.83 23.16 -11.32
C LEU A 814 22.01 23.49 -12.81
N ARG A 815 22.92 22.80 -13.51
CA ARG A 815 23.20 23.08 -14.93
C ARG A 815 21.99 22.81 -15.82
N ALA A 816 21.26 21.72 -15.54
CA ALA A 816 19.97 21.47 -16.18
C ALA A 816 18.89 22.50 -15.78
N SER A 817 19.02 23.27 -14.70
CA SER A 817 18.14 24.40 -14.39
C SER A 817 18.51 25.61 -15.26
N LEU A 818 19.78 26.02 -15.21
CA LEU A 818 20.38 27.09 -16.03
C LEU A 818 19.99 26.97 -17.50
N ASP A 819 20.24 25.81 -18.13
CA ASP A 819 20.01 25.63 -19.56
C ASP A 819 18.51 25.73 -19.95
N ARG A 820 17.59 25.43 -19.02
CA ARG A 820 16.12 25.57 -19.22
C ARG A 820 15.62 27.00 -18.99
N ASP A 821 16.03 27.65 -17.91
CA ASP A 821 15.65 29.05 -17.65
C ASP A 821 16.28 29.98 -18.70
N ALA A 822 17.46 29.66 -19.23
CA ALA A 822 18.07 30.36 -20.36
C ALA A 822 17.25 30.19 -21.66
N GLU A 823 16.77 28.98 -21.98
CA GLU A 823 15.94 28.76 -23.17
C GLU A 823 14.58 29.43 -23.05
N TYR A 824 13.97 29.47 -21.86
CA TYR A 824 12.73 30.21 -21.61
C TYR A 824 12.86 31.72 -21.95
N VAL A 825 14.01 32.34 -21.70
CA VAL A 825 14.23 33.73 -22.16
C VAL A 825 14.46 33.81 -23.68
N ARG A 826 15.05 32.79 -24.32
CA ARG A 826 15.16 32.73 -25.80
C ARG A 826 13.79 32.52 -26.46
N GLU A 827 12.90 31.76 -25.84
CA GLU A 827 11.49 31.59 -26.22
C GLU A 827 10.76 32.94 -26.16
N MET A 828 10.80 33.64 -25.03
CA MET A 828 10.17 34.97 -24.89
C MET A 828 10.75 36.01 -25.87
N ARG A 829 12.06 35.98 -26.15
CA ARG A 829 12.69 36.85 -27.17
C ARG A 829 12.20 36.59 -28.59
N ARG A 830 12.00 35.32 -28.96
CA ARG A 830 11.40 34.94 -30.25
C ARG A 830 9.96 35.42 -30.32
N HIS A 831 9.18 35.13 -29.28
CA HIS A 831 7.78 35.49 -29.19
C HIS A 831 7.54 37.02 -29.31
N VAL A 832 8.28 37.86 -28.59
CA VAL A 832 8.17 39.34 -28.68
C VAL A 832 8.79 39.92 -29.97
N ALA A 833 9.54 39.13 -30.74
CA ALA A 833 9.98 39.50 -32.08
C ALA A 833 8.92 39.17 -33.16
N GLU A 834 8.14 38.11 -32.95
CA GLU A 834 7.05 37.64 -33.82
C GLU A 834 5.74 38.40 -33.57
N TYR A 835 5.41 38.66 -32.30
CA TYR A 835 4.21 39.35 -31.82
C TYR A 835 4.60 40.66 -31.11
N PRO A 836 4.94 41.74 -31.85
CA PRO A 836 5.43 42.99 -31.26
C PRO A 836 4.40 43.75 -30.41
N ASN A 837 3.10 43.40 -30.53
CA ASN A 837 2.00 44.01 -29.80
C ASN A 837 1.58 43.22 -28.54
N ALA A 838 2.25 42.09 -28.23
CA ALA A 838 1.86 41.23 -27.11
C ALA A 838 2.03 41.92 -25.75
N ARG A 839 0.94 42.00 -24.97
CA ARG A 839 0.92 42.64 -23.65
C ARG A 839 1.66 41.80 -22.62
N VAL A 840 2.32 42.44 -21.65
CA VAL A 840 3.11 41.73 -20.63
C VAL A 840 2.21 41.17 -19.53
N VAL A 841 2.34 39.87 -19.24
CA VAL A 841 1.66 39.22 -18.11
C VAL A 841 2.70 38.73 -17.11
N LEU A 842 2.83 39.45 -16.00
CA LEU A 842 3.86 39.23 -14.98
C LEU A 842 3.35 38.34 -13.83
N ASN A 843 3.82 37.10 -13.77
CA ASN A 843 3.54 36.19 -12.64
C ASN A 843 4.63 36.31 -11.55
N MET A 844 4.28 37.02 -10.48
CA MET A 844 5.06 37.12 -9.25
C MET A 844 4.79 35.91 -8.35
N ARG A 845 5.81 35.08 -8.05
CA ARG A 845 5.61 33.81 -7.32
C ARG A 845 5.10 33.92 -5.85
N SER A 846 5.05 35.13 -5.27
CA SER A 846 4.77 35.43 -3.85
C SER A 846 3.50 36.28 -3.66
N GLY A 847 2.72 35.96 -2.62
CA GLY A 847 1.51 36.72 -2.24
C GLY A 847 1.77 38.07 -1.56
N SER A 848 2.98 38.33 -1.07
CA SER A 848 3.36 39.59 -0.41
C SER A 848 3.35 40.82 -1.35
N TRP A 849 3.37 40.58 -2.67
CA TRP A 849 3.22 41.61 -3.69
C TRP A 849 1.82 42.21 -3.75
N ALA A 850 0.81 41.52 -3.21
CA ALA A 850 -0.55 42.01 -3.17
C ALA A 850 -0.69 43.27 -2.26
N LEU A 851 0.11 43.37 -1.20
CA LEU A 851 0.18 44.55 -0.32
C LEU A 851 0.89 45.76 -0.97
N LYS A 852 1.40 45.60 -2.19
CA LYS A 852 2.19 46.59 -2.92
C LYS A 852 1.48 47.06 -4.21
N LEU A 853 0.25 46.60 -4.44
CA LEU A 853 -0.55 46.95 -5.62
C LEU A 853 -0.79 48.45 -5.80
N PRO A 854 -1.02 49.29 -4.77
CA PRO A 854 -1.23 50.73 -4.98
C PRO A 854 0.03 51.41 -5.54
N PHE A 855 1.21 51.01 -5.07
CA PHE A 855 2.49 51.44 -5.65
C PHE A 855 2.65 50.96 -7.11
N ILE A 856 2.34 49.69 -7.41
CA ILE A 856 2.46 49.15 -8.78
C ILE A 856 1.45 49.83 -9.72
N GLN A 857 0.24 50.13 -9.25
CA GLN A 857 -0.80 50.85 -9.99
C GLN A 857 -0.40 52.29 -10.30
N GLU A 858 0.32 52.95 -9.39
CA GLU A 858 0.87 54.30 -9.61
C GLU A 858 2.05 54.30 -10.59
N VAL A 859 2.90 53.27 -10.55
CA VAL A 859 4.08 53.11 -11.43
C VAL A 859 3.70 52.67 -12.85
N VAL A 860 2.78 51.72 -13.00
CA VAL A 860 2.36 51.18 -14.30
C VAL A 860 1.25 52.01 -14.94
N GLY A 861 0.42 52.69 -14.13
CA GLY A 861 -0.68 53.53 -14.61
C GLY A 861 -1.95 52.75 -15.00
N PRO A 862 -2.94 53.42 -15.60
CA PRO A 862 -4.30 52.88 -15.83
C PRO A 862 -4.40 51.62 -16.70
N SER A 863 -3.32 51.25 -17.40
CA SER A 863 -3.22 50.01 -18.20
C SER A 863 -2.97 48.75 -17.36
N LEU A 864 -2.68 48.88 -16.06
CA LEU A 864 -2.52 47.72 -15.18
C LEU A 864 -3.85 46.94 -15.04
N ARG A 865 -3.76 45.62 -15.11
CA ARG A 865 -4.84 44.68 -14.81
C ARG A 865 -4.32 43.63 -13.84
N THR A 866 -4.90 43.56 -12.65
CA THR A 866 -4.51 42.64 -11.58
C THR A 866 -5.56 41.56 -11.41
N ILE A 867 -5.17 40.29 -11.52
CA ILE A 867 -6.04 39.15 -11.22
C ILE A 867 -5.55 38.52 -9.92
N TYR A 868 -6.37 38.57 -8.86
CA TYR A 868 -6.08 37.93 -7.58
C TYR A 868 -6.87 36.63 -7.42
N LEU A 869 -6.13 35.52 -7.26
CA LEU A 869 -6.69 34.19 -7.11
C LEU A 869 -6.69 33.75 -5.64
N VAL A 870 -7.85 33.84 -4.99
CA VAL A 870 -8.11 33.29 -3.65
C VAL A 870 -8.11 31.76 -3.74
N ARG A 871 -7.59 31.06 -2.73
CA ARG A 871 -7.71 29.59 -2.60
C ARG A 871 -8.03 29.22 -1.17
N ASP A 872 -8.84 28.19 -0.98
CA ASP A 872 -9.20 27.66 0.34
C ASP A 872 -7.98 27.54 1.30
N PRO A 873 -8.01 28.19 2.49
CA PRO A 873 -6.90 28.16 3.43
C PRO A 873 -6.53 26.74 3.87
N ARG A 874 -7.51 25.83 4.01
CA ARG A 874 -7.30 24.44 4.43
C ARG A 874 -6.38 23.72 3.45
N ALA A 875 -6.58 23.92 2.16
CA ALA A 875 -5.77 23.33 1.10
C ALA A 875 -4.34 23.89 1.06
N TRP A 876 -4.13 25.15 1.46
CA TRP A 876 -2.79 25.73 1.60
C TRP A 876 -2.07 25.29 2.89
N ILE A 877 -2.77 25.29 4.02
CA ILE A 877 -2.26 24.82 5.32
C ILE A 877 -1.85 23.34 5.22
N TYR A 878 -2.68 22.50 4.58
CA TYR A 878 -2.37 21.08 4.37
C TYR A 878 -1.05 20.91 3.60
N LEU A 879 -0.85 21.66 2.51
CA LEU A 879 0.39 21.65 1.74
C LEU A 879 1.60 22.12 2.57
N MET A 880 1.42 23.12 3.44
CA MET A 880 2.49 23.64 4.28
C MET A 880 2.89 22.69 5.42
N VAL A 881 1.97 21.90 5.96
CA VAL A 881 2.21 21.05 7.15
C VAL A 881 2.49 19.58 6.80
N TYR A 882 1.79 18.99 5.82
CA TYR A 882 1.78 17.53 5.61
C TYR A 882 2.43 17.03 4.31
N ASN A 883 2.63 17.91 3.30
CA ASN A 883 3.09 17.52 1.96
C ASN A 883 4.62 17.27 1.86
N SER A 884 5.35 17.26 2.96
CA SER A 884 6.77 16.87 3.00
C SER A 884 7.19 16.44 4.41
N LYS A 885 8.26 15.65 4.51
CA LYS A 885 8.95 15.37 5.78
C LYS A 885 10.44 15.72 5.64
N PRO A 886 10.99 16.66 6.44
CA PRO A 886 10.26 17.58 7.33
C PRO A 886 9.27 18.49 6.57
N SER A 887 8.29 19.06 7.28
CA SER A 887 7.23 19.87 6.70
C SER A 887 7.75 21.13 5.99
N LEU A 888 7.01 21.66 5.00
CA LEU A 888 7.37 22.94 4.37
C LEU A 888 7.38 24.10 5.37
N TYR A 889 6.52 24.05 6.40
CA TYR A 889 6.52 24.98 7.54
C TYR A 889 7.86 24.98 8.31
N SER A 890 8.40 23.78 8.58
CA SER A 890 9.71 23.62 9.23
C SER A 890 10.88 23.95 8.29
N LEU A 891 10.86 23.46 7.04
CA LEU A 891 11.88 23.70 6.02
C LEU A 891 12.04 25.19 5.68
N LYS A 892 10.94 25.94 5.69
CA LYS A 892 10.91 27.39 5.46
C LYS A 892 10.97 28.19 6.76
N ASN A 893 11.12 27.52 7.90
CA ASN A 893 11.39 28.10 9.22
C ASN A 893 10.41 29.24 9.60
N ILE A 894 9.12 29.06 9.28
CA ILE A 894 8.07 30.08 9.38
C ILE A 894 8.02 30.79 10.75
N PRO A 895 8.18 30.12 11.92
CA PRO A 895 8.21 30.79 13.22
C PRO A 895 9.34 31.83 13.34
N GLN A 896 10.56 31.50 12.88
CA GLN A 896 11.68 32.44 12.96
C GLN A 896 11.43 33.64 12.04
N HIS A 897 10.97 33.41 10.81
CA HIS A 897 10.72 34.48 9.85
C HIS A 897 9.60 35.42 10.32
N LEU A 898 8.50 34.89 10.89
CA LEU A 898 7.48 35.73 11.54
C LEU A 898 8.03 36.49 12.76
N SER A 899 8.89 35.88 13.58
CA SER A 899 9.48 36.54 14.76
C SER A 899 10.41 37.71 14.41
N LEU A 900 10.88 37.81 13.16
CA LEU A 900 11.73 38.91 12.69
C LEU A 900 10.93 40.15 12.25
N ILE A 901 9.67 39.97 11.82
CA ILE A 901 8.76 41.07 11.44
C ILE A 901 8.49 42.00 12.64
N PHE A 902 8.35 41.41 13.83
CA PHE A 902 7.87 42.09 15.03
C PHE A 902 8.99 42.60 15.96
N LYS A 903 10.22 42.78 15.44
CA LYS A 903 11.34 43.38 16.19
C LYS A 903 11.50 44.85 15.82
N GLU A 904 11.47 45.72 16.82
CA GLU A 904 11.41 47.17 16.62
C GLU A 904 12.62 47.70 15.82
N ASP A 905 13.84 47.22 16.10
CA ASP A 905 15.09 47.53 15.37
C ASP A 905 15.12 47.04 13.90
N ALA A 906 14.13 46.25 13.44
CA ALA A 906 14.10 45.71 12.09
C ALA A 906 13.19 46.48 11.13
N VAL A 907 12.20 47.21 11.65
CA VAL A 907 11.06 47.72 10.85
C VAL A 907 11.28 49.16 10.38
N SER A 908 11.84 50.03 11.23
CA SER A 908 11.87 51.50 11.03
C SER A 908 12.48 51.96 9.69
N ASP A 909 13.59 51.34 9.27
CA ASP A 909 14.30 51.70 8.02
C ASP A 909 13.90 50.82 6.81
N ARG A 910 13.11 49.75 7.00
CA ARG A 910 12.90 48.72 5.96
C ARG A 910 11.47 48.63 5.43
N CYS A 911 10.50 49.19 6.14
CA CYS A 911 9.08 48.93 5.92
C CYS A 911 8.28 50.24 6.06
N PRO A 912 7.82 50.86 4.95
CA PRO A 912 7.12 52.16 4.99
C PRO A 912 5.86 52.16 5.88
N SER A 913 5.13 51.06 5.85
CA SER A 913 4.00 50.73 6.72
C SER A 913 3.90 49.21 6.81
N SER A 914 3.43 48.69 7.95
CA SER A 914 3.15 47.26 8.11
C SER A 914 1.65 47.02 8.35
N ALA A 915 1.09 46.07 7.60
CA ALA A 915 -0.32 45.72 7.60
C ALA A 915 -0.83 45.41 9.03
N PRO A 916 -1.76 46.20 9.61
CA PRO A 916 -2.19 46.07 10.99
C PRO A 916 -2.82 44.70 11.34
N GLU A 917 -3.34 43.98 10.35
CA GLU A 917 -3.93 42.64 10.46
C GLU A 917 -2.93 41.62 11.03
N PHE A 918 -1.63 41.80 10.76
CA PHE A 918 -0.56 40.90 11.22
C PHE A 918 -0.31 40.99 12.73
N LYS A 919 -0.78 42.04 13.42
CA LYS A 919 -0.62 42.22 14.88
C LYS A 919 -1.28 41.11 15.70
N ILE A 920 -2.25 40.38 15.14
CA ILE A 920 -2.84 39.19 15.78
C ILE A 920 -1.82 38.05 15.84
N ILE A 921 -0.98 37.88 14.82
CA ILE A 921 0.03 36.81 14.73
C ILE A 921 1.14 37.04 15.77
N GLN A 922 1.54 38.30 16.01
CA GLN A 922 2.46 38.66 17.09
C GLN A 922 1.98 38.15 18.46
N ARG A 923 0.68 38.31 18.76
CA ARG A 923 0.06 37.82 20.01
C ARG A 923 0.00 36.29 20.08
N LEU A 924 -0.14 35.59 18.95
CA LEU A 924 -0.12 34.12 18.90
C LEU A 924 1.29 33.56 19.11
N LEU A 925 2.31 34.19 18.54
CA LEU A 925 3.72 33.79 18.68
C LEU A 925 4.29 34.04 20.08
N SER A 926 3.66 34.92 20.88
CA SER A 926 4.01 35.14 22.28
C SER A 926 3.53 34.06 23.26
N ARG A 927 2.86 33.01 22.77
CA ARG A 927 2.34 31.88 23.57
C ARG A 927 3.27 30.67 23.52
N SER A 928 3.33 29.90 24.60
CA SER A 928 4.20 28.72 24.74
C SER A 928 3.87 27.56 23.80
N GLU A 929 2.62 27.48 23.29
CA GLU A 929 2.19 26.44 22.34
C GLU A 929 1.88 27.03 20.96
N THR A 930 2.84 26.93 20.05
CA THR A 930 2.73 27.45 18.68
C THR A 930 2.24 26.38 17.69
N ASN A 931 0.93 26.13 17.66
CA ASN A 931 0.33 25.19 16.68
C ASN A 931 0.54 25.70 15.23
N PRO A 932 1.23 24.95 14.34
CA PRO A 932 1.49 25.38 12.95
C PRO A 932 0.23 25.66 12.14
N ILE A 933 -0.84 24.89 12.35
CA ILE A 933 -2.12 25.03 11.64
C ILE A 933 -2.75 26.38 12.00
N LEU A 934 -2.72 26.74 13.29
CA LEU A 934 -3.29 27.97 13.82
C LEU A 934 -2.52 29.20 13.33
N ILE A 935 -1.19 29.13 13.30
CA ILE A 935 -0.32 30.20 12.80
C ILE A 935 -0.51 30.40 11.29
N LEU A 936 -0.58 29.33 10.50
CA LEU A 936 -0.84 29.43 9.07
C LEU A 936 -2.25 29.95 8.76
N ALA A 937 -3.29 29.52 9.50
CA ALA A 937 -4.63 30.10 9.37
C ALA A 937 -4.63 31.62 9.68
N HIS A 938 -3.92 32.00 10.74
CA HIS A 938 -3.49 33.38 11.10
C HIS A 938 -2.94 34.17 9.92
N LEU A 939 -1.89 33.62 9.32
CA LEU A 939 -1.11 34.24 8.26
C LEU A 939 -1.90 34.38 6.95
N TRP A 940 -2.69 33.36 6.57
CA TRP A 940 -3.58 33.44 5.42
C TRP A 940 -4.64 34.53 5.60
N LEU A 941 -5.29 34.56 6.77
CA LEU A 941 -6.32 35.55 7.08
C LEU A 941 -5.76 36.97 7.06
N ALA A 942 -4.57 37.20 7.64
CA ALA A 942 -3.93 38.51 7.66
C ALA A 942 -3.55 38.99 6.24
N HIS A 943 -2.96 38.13 5.40
CA HIS A 943 -2.66 38.48 4.01
C HIS A 943 -3.92 38.81 3.19
N THR A 944 -4.98 37.99 3.29
CA THR A 944 -6.21 38.19 2.51
C THR A 944 -6.98 39.42 3.00
N ALA A 945 -7.09 39.66 4.31
CA ALA A 945 -7.79 40.82 4.86
C ALA A 945 -7.05 42.13 4.56
N ALA A 946 -5.73 42.16 4.72
CA ALA A 946 -4.91 43.33 4.37
C ALA A 946 -4.99 43.65 2.87
N LEU A 947 -4.98 42.63 2.01
CA LEU A 947 -5.18 42.83 0.57
C LEU A 947 -6.54 43.43 0.25
N LEU A 948 -7.64 42.95 0.84
CA LEU A 948 -8.98 43.47 0.55
C LEU A 948 -9.02 45.00 0.81
N ARG A 949 -8.61 45.43 2.00
CA ARG A 949 -8.45 46.86 2.35
C ARG A 949 -7.54 47.62 1.38
N VAL A 950 -6.43 47.02 0.96
CA VAL A 950 -5.48 47.65 0.03
C VAL A 950 -6.08 47.76 -1.39
N SER A 951 -6.89 46.80 -1.82
CA SER A 951 -7.55 46.78 -3.13
C SER A 951 -8.69 47.78 -3.27
N GLU A 952 -9.35 48.18 -2.17
CA GLU A 952 -10.33 49.28 -2.13
C GLU A 952 -9.75 50.63 -2.62
N SER A 953 -8.42 50.78 -2.67
CA SER A 953 -7.73 51.98 -3.17
C SER A 953 -7.38 51.95 -4.67
N LEU A 954 -7.80 50.91 -5.39
CA LEU A 954 -7.56 50.69 -6.83
C LEU A 954 -8.83 51.00 -7.65
N PRO A 955 -8.71 51.45 -8.91
CA PRO A 955 -9.85 51.52 -9.83
C PRO A 955 -10.52 50.16 -10.03
N GLU A 956 -11.85 50.14 -10.13
CA GLU A 956 -12.63 48.90 -10.31
C GLU A 956 -12.20 48.14 -11.58
N GLU A 957 -11.92 48.85 -12.68
CA GLU A 957 -11.42 48.22 -13.91
C GLU A 957 -9.98 47.68 -13.82
N SER A 958 -9.26 47.87 -12.71
CA SER A 958 -7.87 47.42 -12.54
C SER A 958 -7.68 46.15 -11.70
N PHE A 959 -8.71 45.68 -10.97
CA PHE A 959 -8.59 44.57 -10.02
C PHE A 959 -9.75 43.57 -10.10
N LEU A 960 -9.45 42.32 -10.47
CA LEU A 960 -10.39 41.19 -10.50
C LEU A 960 -10.02 40.16 -9.43
N GLN A 961 -10.90 39.93 -8.47
CA GLN A 961 -10.79 38.84 -7.51
C GLN A 961 -11.59 37.62 -7.98
N MET A 962 -10.98 36.43 -7.91
CA MET A 962 -11.64 35.16 -8.22
C MET A 962 -11.26 34.06 -7.22
N ARG A 963 -12.12 33.05 -7.05
CA ARG A 963 -11.79 31.86 -6.26
C ARG A 963 -11.16 30.80 -7.16
N PHE A 964 -10.16 30.09 -6.67
CA PHE A 964 -9.56 28.94 -7.35
C PHE A 964 -10.57 27.82 -7.58
N GLU A 965 -11.54 27.72 -6.70
CA GLU A 965 -12.65 26.77 -6.78
C GLU A 965 -13.55 27.09 -7.99
N ASP A 966 -13.70 28.35 -8.41
CA ASP A 966 -14.42 28.73 -9.64
C ASP A 966 -13.60 28.42 -10.89
N VAL A 967 -12.29 28.70 -10.86
CA VAL A 967 -11.31 28.32 -11.91
C VAL A 967 -11.30 26.80 -12.19
N VAL A 968 -11.70 25.97 -11.22
CA VAL A 968 -11.78 24.51 -11.35
C VAL A 968 -13.18 24.03 -11.75
N ASN A 969 -14.23 24.56 -11.12
CA ASN A 969 -15.60 24.07 -11.29
C ASN A 969 -16.32 24.71 -12.50
N PHE A 970 -16.01 25.97 -12.81
CA PHE A 970 -16.63 26.78 -13.87
C PHE A 970 -15.54 27.36 -14.81
N PRO A 971 -14.67 26.53 -15.41
CA PRO A 971 -13.45 27.00 -16.07
C PRO A 971 -13.71 27.84 -17.32
N GLN A 972 -14.82 27.62 -18.03
CA GLN A 972 -15.21 28.42 -19.20
C GLN A 972 -15.70 29.82 -18.78
N GLU A 973 -16.74 29.88 -17.95
CA GLU A 973 -17.31 31.14 -17.42
C GLU A 973 -16.22 32.00 -16.75
N THR A 974 -15.32 31.35 -15.99
CA THR A 974 -14.17 31.99 -15.35
C THR A 974 -13.16 32.53 -16.37
N ALA A 975 -12.86 31.78 -17.44
CA ALA A 975 -11.96 32.25 -18.50
C ALA A 975 -12.58 33.40 -19.30
N GLU A 976 -13.87 33.33 -19.63
CA GLU A 976 -14.61 34.39 -20.31
C GLU A 976 -14.62 35.67 -19.47
N SER A 977 -14.92 35.59 -18.17
CA SER A 977 -14.81 36.70 -17.20
C SER A 977 -13.40 37.31 -17.16
N ILE A 978 -12.35 36.49 -17.13
CA ILE A 978 -10.96 36.95 -17.18
C ILE A 978 -10.66 37.69 -18.50
N HIS A 979 -11.07 37.13 -19.64
CA HIS A 979 -10.86 37.77 -20.95
C HIS A 979 -11.60 39.11 -21.06
N THR A 980 -12.86 39.20 -20.59
CA THR A 980 -13.62 40.45 -20.56
C THR A 980 -12.95 41.52 -19.68
N PHE A 981 -12.37 41.14 -18.55
CA PHE A 981 -11.64 42.07 -17.66
C PHE A 981 -10.31 42.58 -18.26
N LEU A 982 -9.64 41.78 -19.08
CA LEU A 982 -8.33 42.11 -19.66
C LEU A 982 -8.40 43.10 -20.84
N GLY A 983 -9.54 43.19 -21.53
CA GLY A 983 -9.86 44.17 -22.58
C GLY A 983 -9.18 43.93 -23.93
#